data_AF-A0A2N0TPP4-F1
#
_entry.id   AF-A0A2N0TPP4-F1
#
_cell.length_a   1.000
_cell.length_b   1.000
_cell.length_c   1.000
_cell.angle_alpha   90.00
_cell.angle_beta   90.00
_cell.angle_gamma   90.00
#
_symmetry.space_group_name_H-M   'P 1'
#
loop_
_entity.id
_entity.type
_entity.pdbx_description
1 polymer ?
#
loop_
_entity_poly.entity_id
_entity_poly.type
_entity_poly.pdbx_seq_one_letter_code
_entity_poly.pdbx_strand_id
1 'polypeptide(L)'
;MRFYLFYLFFFVGIGWGFTQNSIALQAHLNDSTHTFTIEQELVYTNSSKDTLTQIYLNDWANAFSAKDTPLAKRFAEEFARRFRFAKDEERGATHINKLTNTENESLIWERPYLAQDLIRVKLYKPLLPGKSITINLDYQVKIPIDKFTRYGVDSNNNYKLRYWYITPGVYKNGNWEVFSHKDLGDQYNAMHNVEITLTTPPKYYVGTALDFESVSTRNGFKTVKLSGKDQLDTKLYLTNSFIFESIRTENHEILTNVDDEDLQPEIKRILLERILKYYNKRLGEYPHHNIFVTQDDYLSSPIYGLNQLPGFIRPFPDGFQYDIKQFKTITNNLLKNSVHINPRKEQWVHDAILVSLMIDYVNEYYPKMKLLGNLSDIIGIRWFHAADLEFNDQYQFLYMNMARMNLDQPLRTAQDSLVKFNKNIANAYKAGVGLKYLEDYLENSKVKDAVKDFYQENNMRPTTAEDFEQNLKNHATKDISWFFQDYVGSNKKIDFTIHRLRKTKDSLRVTIKNKRKTDFPVSLYGLKDGEIIFKKWVENIDKTKTIEIARQDVDRLALNYEQKIPEFNQRDNYKAVTKLFNKPLQFRLLQDIEDPKYNQLFFMPEFSYNLYDGISIGPKLYNKTVLSKTFNFNISPKYGFNSETIVGSASFSNTHQFENKELYKISYGLGGTRYSYGYNLFYEKYTPFLNFSFRDKYLRDNERQNLLIRNINVRRDSDPDKTLDEPNYNVFNINYRYSKPHLVDYYSASFDFQLAEKFSKISMSLEYRKLFRNNRQINLRFFTGTFLYSDNMETDYFSFALDRPTDYLFDYNYYGRSQGSGLFSQQIIVAEGGFKSQLQPEYANQWLTTLNGSTNLYKWFFIYGDVGLVKNQHQNARFLYDSGVRLSLVDDYFEVFFPVYSNLGWEVAQENYDQKIRFIVSLDLNTLIRLFTRRWY
;
A
#
# COMPACT_ATOMS: atom_id res chain seq x y z
N MET A 1 -0.90 83.96 -19.37
CA MET A 1 0.03 83.19 -18.52
C MET A 1 -0.79 82.63 -17.36
N ARG A 2 -1.59 81.57 -17.56
CA ARG A 2 -1.29 80.13 -17.41
C ARG A 2 -0.81 79.73 -16.00
N PHE A 3 -1.71 79.13 -15.21
CA PHE A 3 -1.49 77.90 -14.44
C PHE A 3 -2.85 77.21 -14.23
N TYR A 4 -2.96 75.94 -14.61
CA TYR A 4 -4.17 75.11 -14.52
C TYR A 4 -4.07 74.17 -13.32
N LEU A 5 -5.13 74.13 -12.52
CA LEU A 5 -5.43 73.15 -11.47
C LEU A 5 -5.72 71.78 -12.10
N PHE A 6 -5.15 70.72 -11.52
CA PHE A 6 -5.44 69.33 -11.88
C PHE A 6 -6.54 68.77 -10.96
N TYR A 7 -7.51 68.09 -11.58
CA TYR A 7 -8.71 67.51 -10.98
C TYR A 7 -8.40 66.30 -10.08
N LEU A 8 -9.07 66.25 -8.93
CA LEU A 8 -9.19 65.10 -8.04
C LEU A 8 -10.56 64.45 -8.34
N PHE A 9 -10.58 63.26 -8.96
CA PHE A 9 -11.82 62.52 -9.19
C PHE A 9 -11.97 61.41 -8.14
N PHE A 10 -12.95 61.59 -7.27
CA PHE A 10 -13.45 60.62 -6.30
C PHE A 10 -14.33 59.60 -7.05
N PHE A 11 -14.01 58.30 -6.97
CA PHE A 11 -14.92 57.21 -7.33
C PHE A 11 -15.37 56.53 -6.04
N VAL A 12 -16.59 56.85 -5.58
CA VAL A 12 -17.33 56.05 -4.60
C VAL A 12 -18.43 55.33 -5.36
N GLY A 13 -18.12 54.11 -5.78
CA GLY A 13 -19.12 53.12 -6.18
C GLY A 13 -19.19 52.07 -5.08
N ILE A 14 -20.19 52.15 -4.20
CA ILE A 14 -20.52 51.08 -3.26
C ILE A 14 -21.26 50.01 -4.06
N GLY A 15 -20.49 49.17 -4.76
CA GLY A 15 -20.94 47.84 -5.14
C GLY A 15 -20.63 46.90 -3.99
N TRP A 16 -21.61 46.12 -3.54
CA TRP A 16 -21.35 44.95 -2.71
C TRP A 16 -20.65 43.89 -3.59
N GLY A 17 -19.38 44.12 -3.89
CA GLY A 17 -18.50 43.13 -4.49
C GLY A 17 -18.10 42.15 -3.40
N PHE A 18 -18.47 40.88 -3.57
CA PHE A 18 -17.82 39.80 -2.82
C PHE A 18 -16.34 39.82 -3.20
N THR A 19 -15.47 40.29 -2.30
CA THR A 19 -14.03 40.25 -2.54
C THR A 19 -13.57 38.79 -2.38
N GLN A 20 -12.87 38.26 -3.37
CA GLN A 20 -12.27 36.93 -3.32
C GLN A 20 -10.79 37.05 -2.94
N ASN A 21 -10.14 35.95 -2.57
CA ASN A 21 -8.69 35.95 -2.44
C ASN A 21 -8.04 36.23 -3.81
N SER A 22 -6.94 36.96 -3.83
CA SER A 22 -6.15 37.19 -5.05
C SER A 22 -4.66 37.12 -4.78
N ILE A 23 -3.92 36.65 -5.77
CA ILE A 23 -2.47 36.52 -5.76
C ILE A 23 -1.92 37.20 -7.00
N ALA A 24 -1.06 38.20 -6.83
CA ALA A 24 -0.25 38.75 -7.89
C ALA A 24 1.22 38.47 -7.55
N LEU A 25 1.96 37.78 -8.42
CA LEU A 25 3.35 37.43 -8.14
C LEU A 25 4.29 37.67 -9.32
N GLN A 26 5.47 38.20 -9.00
CA GLN A 26 6.59 38.34 -9.93
C GLN A 26 7.65 37.32 -9.55
N ALA A 27 7.95 36.40 -10.46
CA ALA A 27 8.89 35.31 -10.23
C ALA A 27 10.06 35.38 -11.22
N HIS A 28 11.29 35.38 -10.70
CA HIS A 28 12.50 35.38 -11.51
C HIS A 28 13.29 34.08 -11.28
N LEU A 29 13.47 33.28 -12.33
CA LEU A 29 14.21 32.02 -12.27
C LEU A 29 15.73 32.25 -12.44
N ASN A 30 16.50 31.84 -11.45
CA ASN A 30 17.91 31.54 -11.60
C ASN A 30 18.09 30.03 -11.84
N ASP A 31 18.34 29.63 -13.09
CA ASP A 31 18.41 28.23 -13.47
C ASP A 31 19.71 27.54 -13.08
N SER A 32 20.77 28.29 -12.76
CA SER A 32 22.04 27.75 -12.26
C SER A 32 21.94 27.24 -10.81
N THR A 33 21.06 27.86 -10.01
CA THR A 33 20.83 27.50 -8.61
C THR A 33 19.46 26.86 -8.38
N HIS A 34 18.67 26.65 -9.45
CA HIS A 34 17.29 26.16 -9.41
C HIS A 34 16.40 26.91 -8.41
N THR A 35 16.59 28.23 -8.33
CA THR A 35 15.94 29.09 -7.34
C THR A 35 15.10 30.16 -8.00
N PHE A 36 13.88 30.35 -7.50
CA PHE A 36 13.02 31.49 -7.84
C PHE A 36 13.16 32.57 -6.78
N THR A 37 13.41 33.81 -7.20
CA THR A 37 13.15 34.99 -6.37
C THR A 37 11.71 35.44 -6.65
N ILE A 38 10.90 35.58 -5.60
CA ILE A 38 9.47 35.86 -5.71
C ILE A 38 9.09 37.07 -4.87
N GLU A 39 8.46 38.04 -5.52
CA GLU A 39 7.68 39.10 -4.90
C GLU A 39 6.21 38.76 -5.10
N GLN A 40 5.46 38.57 -4.00
CA GLN A 40 4.06 38.16 -4.05
C GLN A 40 3.20 39.11 -3.22
N GLU A 41 2.14 39.63 -3.81
CA GLU A 41 1.02 40.26 -3.12
C GLU A 41 -0.11 39.24 -2.97
N LEU A 42 -0.52 38.97 -1.73
CA LEU A 42 -1.66 38.10 -1.39
C LEU A 42 -2.74 38.93 -0.71
N VAL A 43 -3.90 39.06 -1.35
CA VAL A 43 -5.11 39.58 -0.70
C VAL A 43 -5.87 38.40 -0.12
N TYR A 44 -5.92 38.32 1.21
CA TYR A 44 -6.72 37.33 1.93
C TYR A 44 -8.05 37.94 2.35
N THR A 45 -9.17 37.31 1.98
CA THR A 45 -10.50 37.73 2.39
C THR A 45 -11.09 36.76 3.40
N ASN A 46 -11.57 37.27 4.54
CA ASN A 46 -12.28 36.46 5.52
C ASN A 46 -13.72 36.19 5.06
N SER A 47 -13.93 35.08 4.36
CA SER A 47 -15.24 34.62 3.92
C SER A 47 -16.06 33.92 5.03
N SER A 48 -15.53 33.81 6.24
CA SER A 48 -16.21 33.16 7.36
C SER A 48 -17.07 34.13 8.17
N LYS A 49 -17.88 33.61 9.09
CA LYS A 49 -18.64 34.41 10.06
C LYS A 49 -17.83 34.78 11.30
N ASP A 50 -16.62 34.24 11.44
CA ASP A 50 -15.78 34.40 12.61
C ASP A 50 -14.79 35.56 12.43
N THR A 51 -14.39 36.19 13.53
CA THR A 51 -13.30 37.18 13.50
C THR A 51 -11.96 36.46 13.60
N LEU A 52 -11.07 36.67 12.62
CA LEU A 52 -9.77 35.99 12.58
C LEU A 52 -8.70 36.82 13.28
N THR A 53 -7.91 36.19 14.14
CA THR A 53 -6.74 36.83 14.81
C THR A 53 -5.41 36.38 14.22
N GLN A 54 -5.43 35.39 13.35
CA GLN A 54 -4.27 34.81 12.67
C GLN A 54 -4.71 34.23 11.33
N ILE A 55 -3.77 34.15 10.38
CA ILE A 55 -3.96 33.55 9.06
C ILE A 55 -2.92 32.45 8.87
N TYR A 56 -3.32 31.33 8.29
CA TYR A 56 -2.39 30.27 7.87
C TYR A 56 -2.18 30.29 6.36
N LEU A 57 -0.93 30.18 5.94
CA LEU A 57 -0.52 30.03 4.54
C LEU A 57 0.17 28.69 4.34
N ASN A 58 0.00 28.10 3.16
CA ASN A 58 0.66 26.88 2.75
C ASN A 58 1.98 27.19 2.03
N ASP A 59 3.07 26.54 2.43
CA ASP A 59 4.40 26.67 1.83
C ASP A 59 5.06 25.28 1.68
N TRP A 60 4.44 24.46 0.83
CA TRP A 60 4.85 23.07 0.61
C TRP A 60 6.23 22.92 -0.05
N ALA A 61 6.76 23.96 -0.70
CA ALA A 61 8.16 23.98 -1.14
C ALA A 61 9.13 23.83 0.03
N ASN A 62 8.76 24.32 1.22
CA ASN A 62 9.59 24.19 2.41
C ASN A 62 9.54 22.80 3.05
N ALA A 63 8.69 21.88 2.59
CA ALA A 63 8.63 20.51 3.11
C ALA A 63 9.92 19.71 2.86
N PHE A 64 10.76 20.15 1.92
CA PHE A 64 12.02 19.53 1.54
C PHE A 64 13.23 20.07 2.34
N SER A 65 13.01 21.10 3.17
CA SER A 65 14.05 21.90 3.85
C SER A 65 14.87 21.14 4.89
N ALA A 66 14.36 20.05 5.46
CA ALA A 66 15.06 19.23 6.44
C ALA A 66 14.77 17.72 6.28
N LYS A 67 15.62 16.87 6.87
CA LYS A 67 15.55 15.40 6.79
C LYS A 67 14.65 14.76 7.86
N ASP A 68 13.84 15.57 8.53
CA ASP A 68 12.91 15.22 9.62
C ASP A 68 11.58 15.98 9.55
N THR A 69 11.30 16.65 8.43
CA THR A 69 9.99 17.25 8.13
C THR A 69 8.88 16.19 8.08
N PRO A 70 7.59 16.58 8.13
CA PRO A 70 6.48 15.65 7.93
C PRO A 70 6.60 14.80 6.66
N LEU A 71 7.09 15.39 5.56
CA LEU A 71 7.40 14.68 4.30
C LEU A 71 8.51 13.63 4.49
N ALA A 72 9.59 14.00 5.17
CA ALA A 72 10.71 13.09 5.45
C ALA A 72 10.27 11.89 6.30
N LYS A 73 9.45 12.13 7.31
CA LYS A 73 8.86 11.08 8.17
C LYS A 73 7.98 10.14 7.35
N ARG A 74 7.13 10.68 6.47
CA ARG A 74 6.32 9.89 5.53
C ARG A 74 7.16 9.00 4.62
N PHE A 75 8.26 9.51 4.05
CA PHE A 75 9.16 8.68 3.25
C PHE A 75 9.85 7.57 4.08
N ALA A 76 10.18 7.83 5.34
CA ALA A 76 10.77 6.83 6.21
C ALA A 76 9.78 5.70 6.56
N GLU A 77 8.51 6.02 6.83
CA GLU A 77 7.42 5.05 7.03
C GLU A 77 7.27 4.11 5.82
N GLU A 78 7.47 4.63 4.60
CA GLU A 78 7.35 3.85 3.35
C GLU A 78 8.65 3.17 2.90
N PHE A 79 9.67 3.12 3.77
CA PHE A 79 11.00 2.59 3.45
C PHE A 79 11.62 3.22 2.17
N ALA A 80 11.31 4.49 1.92
CA ALA A 80 11.82 5.26 0.79
C ALA A 80 13.13 5.96 1.17
N ARG A 81 14.25 5.38 0.74
CA ARG A 81 15.61 5.86 1.04
C ARG A 81 15.99 7.17 0.34
N ARG A 82 15.31 7.50 -0.78
CA ARG A 82 15.67 8.59 -1.71
C ARG A 82 15.88 9.95 -1.03
N PHE A 83 15.02 10.33 -0.09
CA PHE A 83 15.08 11.64 0.55
C PHE A 83 16.05 11.69 1.74
N ARG A 84 16.17 10.59 2.49
CA ARG A 84 17.08 10.50 3.65
C ARG A 84 18.54 10.76 3.27
N PHE A 85 18.94 10.29 2.09
CA PHE A 85 20.29 10.42 1.54
C PHE A 85 20.45 11.57 0.54
N ALA A 86 19.42 12.41 0.38
CA ALA A 86 19.51 13.57 -0.50
C ALA A 86 20.60 14.53 -0.03
N LYS A 87 21.37 15.06 -0.99
CA LYS A 87 22.31 16.16 -0.72
C LYS A 87 21.55 17.48 -0.56
N ASP A 88 22.20 18.51 -0.04
CA ASP A 88 21.56 19.81 0.17
C ASP A 88 21.26 20.52 -1.15
N GLU A 89 22.05 20.25 -2.19
CA GLU A 89 21.83 20.76 -3.55
C GLU A 89 20.54 20.19 -4.17
N GLU A 90 20.21 18.94 -3.84
CA GLU A 90 19.04 18.23 -4.38
C GLU A 90 17.72 18.64 -3.71
N ARG A 91 17.78 19.18 -2.50
CA ARG A 91 16.60 19.52 -1.68
C ARG A 91 16.07 20.90 -2.01
N GLY A 92 14.77 21.08 -1.78
CA GLY A 92 14.10 22.37 -1.85
C GLY A 92 13.98 23.03 -0.47
N ALA A 93 13.75 24.33 -0.47
CA ALA A 93 13.50 25.13 0.73
C ALA A 93 12.91 26.50 0.35
N THR A 94 12.21 27.13 1.29
CA THR A 94 11.72 28.50 1.15
C THR A 94 12.40 29.39 2.17
N HIS A 95 13.08 30.43 1.71
CA HIS A 95 13.68 31.46 2.55
C HIS A 95 12.89 32.77 2.44
N ILE A 96 12.22 33.18 3.52
CA ILE A 96 11.41 34.40 3.54
C ILE A 96 12.27 35.55 4.03
N ASN A 97 12.45 36.56 3.19
CA ASN A 97 13.21 37.77 3.51
C ASN A 97 12.34 38.78 4.27
N LYS A 98 11.11 38.99 3.77
CA LYS A 98 10.19 40.01 4.32
C LYS A 98 8.73 39.59 4.19
N LEU A 99 7.93 39.94 5.20
CA LEU A 99 6.47 39.85 5.19
C LEU A 99 5.89 41.17 5.71
N THR A 100 5.14 41.91 4.89
CA THR A 100 4.57 43.22 5.27
C THR A 100 3.10 43.36 4.90
N ASN A 101 2.42 44.37 5.48
CA ASN A 101 1.11 44.82 5.02
C ASN A 101 1.23 45.91 3.93
N THR A 102 0.10 46.51 3.53
CA THR A 102 0.01 47.65 2.60
C THR A 102 0.67 48.93 3.10
N GLU A 103 0.82 49.10 4.41
CA GLU A 103 1.49 50.23 5.06
C GLU A 103 3.01 49.99 5.19
N ASN A 104 3.53 48.90 4.59
CA ASN A 104 4.92 48.46 4.68
C ASN A 104 5.38 48.09 6.10
N GLU A 105 4.45 47.87 7.03
CA GLU A 105 4.73 47.40 8.38
C GLU A 105 5.01 45.89 8.38
N SER A 106 6.06 45.47 9.11
CA SER A 106 6.40 44.05 9.25
C SER A 106 5.33 43.28 10.01
N LEU A 107 4.90 42.15 9.45
CA LEU A 107 3.96 41.24 10.08
C LEU A 107 4.70 40.22 10.95
N ILE A 108 4.13 39.87 12.11
CA ILE A 108 4.67 38.78 12.95
C ILE A 108 4.22 37.45 12.37
N TRP A 109 5.16 36.56 12.10
CA TRP A 109 4.87 35.21 11.61
C TRP A 109 5.83 34.17 12.18
N GLU A 110 5.44 32.91 12.11
CA GLU A 110 6.27 31.77 12.48
C GLU A 110 5.95 30.53 11.62
N ARG A 111 6.85 29.55 11.63
CA ARG A 111 6.58 28.20 11.13
C ARG A 111 6.25 27.29 12.30
N PRO A 112 5.07 26.67 12.35
CA PRO A 112 4.74 25.73 13.44
C PRO A 112 5.75 24.58 13.51
N TYR A 113 6.20 24.22 14.72
CA TYR A 113 7.24 23.20 14.92
C TYR A 113 6.92 21.84 14.27
N LEU A 114 5.66 21.41 14.33
CA LEU A 114 5.19 20.13 13.76
C LEU A 114 4.80 20.24 12.27
N ALA A 115 4.79 21.44 11.69
CA ALA A 115 4.37 21.71 10.32
C ALA A 115 5.22 22.86 9.73
N GLN A 116 6.50 22.56 9.49
CA GLN A 116 7.52 23.54 9.04
C GLN A 116 7.21 24.11 7.64
N ASP A 117 6.33 23.46 6.90
CA ASP A 117 5.83 23.82 5.57
C ASP A 117 4.51 24.62 5.61
N LEU A 118 4.15 25.15 6.79
CA LEU A 118 3.08 26.12 6.98
C LEU A 118 3.64 27.42 7.56
N ILE A 119 2.95 28.53 7.30
CA ILE A 119 3.26 29.85 7.85
C ILE A 119 2.05 30.32 8.64
N ARG A 120 2.26 30.70 9.90
CA ARG A 120 1.23 31.30 10.75
C ARG A 120 1.51 32.79 10.90
N VAL A 121 0.65 33.62 10.32
CA VAL A 121 0.73 35.09 10.40
C VAL A 121 -0.19 35.57 11.52
N LYS A 122 0.35 36.28 12.51
CA LYS A 122 -0.42 36.87 13.60
C LYS A 122 -0.90 38.26 13.20
N LEU A 123 -2.18 38.53 13.38
CA LEU A 123 -2.78 39.82 13.03
C LEU A 123 -2.78 40.75 14.25
N TYR A 124 -2.24 41.96 14.09
CA TYR A 124 -2.33 43.00 15.12
C TYR A 124 -3.76 43.53 15.27
N LYS A 125 -4.45 43.76 14.15
CA LYS A 125 -5.87 44.10 14.09
C LYS A 125 -6.63 42.85 13.63
N PRO A 126 -7.57 42.31 14.43
CA PRO A 126 -8.37 41.17 14.01
C PRO A 126 -9.12 41.44 12.69
N LEU A 127 -9.16 40.43 11.81
CA LEU A 127 -9.82 40.51 10.51
C LEU A 127 -11.29 40.10 10.66
N LEU A 128 -12.18 41.09 10.60
CA LEU A 128 -13.62 40.90 10.70
C LEU A 128 -14.19 40.11 9.49
N PRO A 129 -15.36 39.46 9.64
CA PRO A 129 -16.09 38.85 8.53
C PRO A 129 -16.25 39.79 7.33
N GLY A 130 -16.01 39.27 6.12
CA GLY A 130 -16.10 40.01 4.85
C GLY A 130 -15.02 41.07 4.64
N LYS A 131 -14.07 41.23 5.57
CA LYS A 131 -12.91 42.13 5.40
C LYS A 131 -11.73 41.37 4.81
N SER A 132 -10.86 42.14 4.15
CA SER A 132 -9.64 41.64 3.52
C SER A 132 -8.40 42.28 4.12
N ILE A 133 -7.28 41.57 4.05
CA ILE A 133 -5.95 42.07 4.37
C ILE A 133 -5.02 41.73 3.22
N THR A 134 -4.13 42.65 2.87
CA THR A 134 -3.06 42.42 1.91
C THR A 134 -1.77 42.07 2.63
N ILE A 135 -1.13 41.00 2.20
CA ILE A 135 0.14 40.49 2.70
C ILE A 135 1.13 40.52 1.53
N ASN A 136 2.19 41.31 1.67
CA ASN A 136 3.30 41.40 0.72
C ASN A 136 4.42 40.49 1.19
N LEU A 137 4.83 39.54 0.35
CA LEU A 137 5.87 38.54 0.63
C LEU A 137 7.05 38.76 -0.32
N ASP A 138 8.26 38.83 0.25
CA ASP A 138 9.54 38.77 -0.47
C ASP A 138 10.30 37.54 0.00
N TYR A 139 10.57 36.60 -0.91
CA TYR A 139 11.18 35.32 -0.56
C TYR A 139 11.86 34.64 -1.75
N GLN A 140 12.66 33.62 -1.42
CA GLN A 140 13.31 32.75 -2.39
C GLN A 140 12.82 31.31 -2.21
N VAL A 141 12.56 30.63 -3.32
CA VAL A 141 12.17 29.21 -3.34
C VAL A 141 13.18 28.42 -4.16
N LYS A 142 13.88 27.51 -3.49
CA LYS A 142 14.70 26.50 -4.16
C LYS A 142 13.83 25.30 -4.53
N ILE A 143 13.81 24.95 -5.81
CA ILE A 143 13.01 23.83 -6.32
C ILE A 143 13.76 22.52 -6.07
N PRO A 144 13.13 21.52 -5.42
CA PRO A 144 13.75 20.20 -5.24
C PRO A 144 13.89 19.47 -6.58
N ILE A 145 14.75 18.46 -6.64
CA ILE A 145 14.74 17.53 -7.79
C ILE A 145 13.50 16.62 -7.78
N ASP A 146 13.03 16.25 -8.96
CA ASP A 146 11.73 15.60 -9.16
C ASP A 146 11.67 14.16 -8.62
N LYS A 147 12.81 13.49 -8.40
CA LYS A 147 12.87 12.10 -7.93
C LYS A 147 12.13 11.85 -6.61
N PHE A 148 11.84 12.89 -5.82
CA PHE A 148 11.16 12.77 -4.54
C PHE A 148 9.64 12.59 -4.65
N THR A 149 8.97 13.43 -5.45
CA THR A 149 7.49 13.52 -5.55
C THR A 149 6.99 13.64 -6.99
N ARG A 150 7.86 13.45 -8.00
CA ARG A 150 7.65 13.67 -9.45
C ARG A 150 7.58 15.12 -9.90
N TYR A 151 7.37 16.06 -8.97
CA TYR A 151 7.43 17.50 -9.23
C TYR A 151 8.76 18.05 -8.71
N GLY A 152 9.35 18.97 -9.46
CA GLY A 152 10.70 19.47 -9.23
C GLY A 152 11.51 19.65 -10.50
N VAL A 153 12.83 19.67 -10.38
CA VAL A 153 13.77 19.71 -11.49
C VAL A 153 14.05 18.29 -11.98
N ASP A 154 13.83 18.03 -13.27
CA ASP A 154 14.13 16.73 -13.89
C ASP A 154 15.58 16.65 -14.40
N SER A 155 15.98 15.48 -14.91
CA SER A 155 17.34 15.26 -15.44
C SER A 155 17.68 16.08 -16.68
N ASN A 156 16.68 16.62 -17.37
CA ASN A 156 16.83 17.46 -18.56
C ASN A 156 16.79 18.95 -18.22
N ASN A 157 16.89 19.31 -16.93
CA ASN A 157 16.75 20.67 -16.42
C ASN A 157 15.40 21.33 -16.77
N ASN A 158 14.34 20.53 -16.92
CA ASN A 158 12.98 21.06 -16.96
C ASN A 158 12.45 21.23 -15.53
N TYR A 159 11.52 22.16 -15.34
CA TYR A 159 10.87 22.42 -14.06
C TYR A 159 9.41 21.98 -14.13
N LYS A 160 9.02 21.08 -13.25
CA LYS A 160 7.64 20.62 -13.04
C LYS A 160 7.11 21.26 -11.77
N LEU A 161 6.43 22.39 -11.88
CA LEU A 161 6.06 23.26 -10.75
C LEU A 161 4.59 23.07 -10.37
N ARG A 162 4.34 22.76 -9.10
CA ARG A 162 2.97 22.59 -8.55
C ARG A 162 2.76 23.21 -7.18
N TYR A 163 3.82 23.29 -6.36
CA TYR A 163 3.77 23.87 -5.01
C TYR A 163 4.92 24.86 -4.79
N TRP A 164 5.08 25.81 -5.71
CA TRP A 164 6.30 26.61 -5.84
C TRP A 164 6.16 28.07 -5.36
N TYR A 165 4.98 28.46 -4.90
CA TYR A 165 4.70 29.76 -4.28
C TYR A 165 3.72 29.59 -3.11
N ILE A 166 3.57 30.63 -2.28
CA ILE A 166 2.81 30.57 -1.03
C ILE A 166 1.32 30.80 -1.30
N THR A 167 0.44 29.92 -0.81
CA THR A 167 -1.01 30.00 -1.04
C THR A 167 -1.80 30.17 0.27
N PRO A 168 -3.01 30.76 0.24
CA PRO A 168 -3.84 30.91 1.43
C PRO A 168 -4.44 29.57 1.89
N GLY A 169 -4.37 29.32 3.19
CA GLY A 169 -5.06 28.18 3.82
C GLY A 169 -6.57 28.37 3.88
N VAL A 170 -7.30 27.27 4.06
CA VAL A 170 -8.77 27.30 4.18
C VAL A 170 -9.18 27.41 5.64
N TYR A 171 -10.08 28.35 5.96
CA TYR A 171 -10.75 28.43 7.25
C TYR A 171 -12.23 28.08 7.09
N LYS A 172 -12.69 27.04 7.80
CA LYS A 172 -14.07 26.52 7.69
C LYS A 172 -14.53 26.02 9.05
N ASN A 173 -15.78 26.33 9.42
CA ASN A 173 -16.44 25.87 10.65
C ASN A 173 -15.59 26.06 11.92
N GLY A 174 -15.08 27.28 12.14
CA GLY A 174 -14.29 27.64 13.31
C GLY A 174 -12.84 27.15 13.32
N ASN A 175 -12.38 26.42 12.29
CA ASN A 175 -11.05 25.79 12.27
C ASN A 175 -10.28 26.03 10.97
N TRP A 176 -8.95 26.08 11.09
CA TRP A 176 -8.03 26.08 9.94
C TRP A 176 -7.84 24.66 9.42
N GLU A 177 -8.10 24.43 8.14
CA GLU A 177 -7.91 23.16 7.45
C GLU A 177 -6.65 23.18 6.59
N VAL A 178 -5.49 23.28 7.26
CA VAL A 178 -4.17 23.28 6.63
C VAL A 178 -3.40 22.00 6.96
N PHE A 179 -2.65 21.48 5.99
CA PHE A 179 -1.98 20.19 6.11
C PHE A 179 -0.55 20.25 5.58
N SER A 180 0.37 19.55 6.23
CA SER A 180 1.73 19.37 5.69
C SER A 180 1.76 18.45 4.47
N HIS A 181 2.74 18.70 3.60
CA HIS A 181 3.07 17.90 2.44
C HIS A 181 3.55 16.51 2.89
N LYS A 182 2.80 15.48 2.48
CA LYS A 182 3.10 14.07 2.75
C LYS A 182 3.14 13.25 1.45
N ASP A 183 3.45 13.86 0.32
CA ASP A 183 3.44 13.20 -1.00
C ASP A 183 2.08 12.56 -1.36
N LEU A 184 0.98 13.22 -0.97
CA LEU A 184 -0.39 12.72 -1.20
C LEU A 184 -1.11 13.42 -2.34
N GLY A 185 -0.63 14.60 -2.77
CA GLY A 185 -1.21 15.40 -3.84
C GLY A 185 -2.53 16.09 -3.46
N ASP A 186 -2.66 16.46 -2.18
CA ASP A 186 -3.89 16.88 -1.51
C ASP A 186 -3.75 18.23 -0.78
N GLN A 187 -3.00 19.17 -1.36
CA GLN A 187 -2.94 20.53 -0.83
C GLN A 187 -4.34 21.15 -0.90
N TYR A 188 -4.83 21.65 0.22
CA TYR A 188 -6.14 22.27 0.30
C TYR A 188 -5.97 23.79 0.39
N ASN A 189 -6.35 24.47 -0.69
CA ASN A 189 -6.15 25.90 -0.88
C ASN A 189 -7.49 26.62 -0.89
N ALA A 190 -7.52 27.84 -0.35
CA ALA A 190 -8.65 28.72 -0.59
C ALA A 190 -8.67 29.14 -2.06
N MET A 191 -9.86 29.18 -2.66
CA MET A 191 -10.04 29.61 -4.04
C MET A 191 -9.55 31.05 -4.22
N HIS A 192 -8.79 31.30 -5.28
CA HIS A 192 -8.16 32.58 -5.52
C HIS A 192 -8.01 32.88 -7.02
N ASN A 193 -8.00 34.18 -7.34
CA ASN A 193 -7.54 34.65 -8.63
C ASN A 193 -6.01 34.75 -8.62
N VAL A 194 -5.36 34.48 -9.74
CA VAL A 194 -3.90 34.48 -9.83
C VAL A 194 -3.43 35.25 -11.07
N GLU A 195 -2.43 36.10 -10.86
CA GLU A 195 -1.67 36.79 -11.90
C GLU A 195 -0.18 36.49 -11.69
N ILE A 196 0.47 35.90 -12.69
CA ILE A 196 1.89 35.50 -12.61
C ILE A 196 2.68 36.21 -13.70
N THR A 197 3.63 37.04 -13.29
CA THR A 197 4.68 37.56 -14.17
C THR A 197 5.94 36.72 -13.99
N LEU A 198 6.18 35.82 -14.95
CA LEU A 198 7.26 34.84 -14.90
C LEU A 198 8.42 35.26 -15.80
N THR A 199 9.61 35.45 -15.22
CA THR A 199 10.83 35.79 -15.95
C THR A 199 11.82 34.63 -15.92
N THR A 200 12.16 34.11 -17.10
CA THR A 200 13.03 32.93 -17.26
C THR A 200 14.07 33.16 -18.37
N PRO A 201 15.12 32.34 -18.44
CA PRO A 201 15.92 32.22 -19.65
C PRO A 201 15.04 31.93 -20.90
N PRO A 202 15.38 32.44 -22.10
CA PRO A 202 14.53 32.33 -23.29
C PRO A 202 14.30 30.90 -23.80
N LYS A 203 15.16 29.95 -23.41
CA LYS A 203 15.10 28.54 -23.81
C LYS A 203 13.87 27.78 -23.29
N TYR A 204 13.19 28.29 -22.26
CA TYR A 204 12.08 27.58 -21.62
C TYR A 204 10.75 27.85 -22.32
N TYR A 205 10.06 26.77 -22.71
CA TYR A 205 8.65 26.74 -23.07
C TYR A 205 7.80 26.65 -21.80
N VAL A 206 6.66 27.37 -21.78
CA VAL A 206 5.76 27.39 -20.62
C VAL A 206 4.54 26.54 -20.95
N GLY A 207 4.24 25.54 -20.12
CA GLY A 207 3.02 24.72 -20.20
C GLY A 207 2.17 24.89 -18.96
N THR A 208 0.90 25.31 -19.10
CA THR A 208 -0.01 25.56 -17.97
C THR A 208 -1.46 25.58 -18.45
N ALA A 209 -2.40 25.50 -17.51
CA ALA A 209 -3.83 25.73 -17.75
C ALA A 209 -4.22 27.22 -17.75
N LEU A 210 -3.34 28.09 -17.22
CA LEU A 210 -3.56 29.53 -17.12
C LEU A 210 -3.58 30.21 -18.50
N ASP A 211 -4.30 31.31 -18.59
CA ASP A 211 -4.41 32.10 -19.80
C ASP A 211 -3.13 32.93 -20.03
N PHE A 212 -2.64 32.95 -21.28
CA PHE A 212 -1.48 33.75 -21.67
C PHE A 212 -1.91 35.17 -22.04
N GLU A 213 -1.45 36.17 -21.29
CA GLU A 213 -1.76 37.58 -21.58
C GLU A 213 -0.72 38.22 -22.50
N SER A 214 0.56 37.98 -22.22
CA SER A 214 1.65 38.48 -23.05
C SER A 214 2.92 37.67 -22.88
N VAL A 215 3.69 37.61 -23.95
CA VAL A 215 5.04 37.04 -23.96
C VAL A 215 5.96 38.08 -24.57
N SER A 216 7.05 38.41 -23.89
CA SER A 216 8.07 39.31 -24.43
C SER A 216 9.47 38.80 -24.09
N THR A 217 10.45 39.13 -24.92
CA THR A 217 11.85 38.80 -24.68
C THR A 217 12.66 40.08 -24.71
N ARG A 218 13.32 40.40 -23.59
CA ARG A 218 14.14 41.62 -23.43
C ARG A 218 15.37 41.29 -22.59
N ASN A 219 16.51 41.89 -22.91
CA ASN A 219 17.76 41.76 -22.15
C ASN A 219 18.19 40.31 -21.88
N GLY A 220 17.97 39.40 -22.83
CA GLY A 220 18.33 37.99 -22.67
C GLY A 220 17.41 37.17 -21.74
N PHE A 221 16.28 37.73 -21.31
CA PHE A 221 15.24 37.02 -20.55
C PHE A 221 13.90 37.04 -21.29
N LYS A 222 13.12 35.99 -21.10
CA LYS A 222 11.73 35.87 -21.54
C LYS A 222 10.81 36.13 -20.34
N THR A 223 9.90 37.08 -20.49
CA THR A 223 8.86 37.39 -19.51
C THR A 223 7.51 36.97 -20.07
N VAL A 224 6.80 36.14 -19.33
CA VAL A 224 5.46 35.63 -19.63
C VAL A 224 4.50 36.13 -18.56
N LYS A 225 3.40 36.75 -18.97
CA LYS A 225 2.29 37.10 -18.08
C LYS A 225 1.16 36.10 -18.24
N LEU A 226 0.75 35.51 -17.13
CA LEU A 226 -0.30 34.50 -17.04
C LEU A 226 -1.38 34.96 -16.08
N SER A 227 -2.64 34.63 -16.36
CA SER A 227 -3.74 34.86 -15.43
C SER A 227 -4.70 33.67 -15.34
N GLY A 228 -5.41 33.59 -14.21
CA GLY A 228 -6.44 32.58 -14.00
C GLY A 228 -7.43 33.02 -12.93
N LYS A 229 -8.71 32.70 -13.13
CA LYS A 229 -9.80 33.00 -12.20
C LYS A 229 -10.24 31.75 -11.46
N ASP A 230 -10.67 31.92 -10.20
CA ASP A 230 -11.24 30.85 -9.37
C ASP A 230 -10.37 29.59 -9.26
N GLN A 231 -9.05 29.76 -9.16
CA GLN A 231 -8.09 28.65 -9.16
C GLN A 231 -7.96 27.99 -7.77
N LEU A 232 -7.73 26.68 -7.78
CA LEU A 232 -7.43 25.85 -6.60
C LEU A 232 -6.02 25.25 -6.64
N ASP A 233 -5.56 24.85 -7.83
CA ASP A 233 -4.24 24.29 -8.11
C ASP A 233 -3.72 24.89 -9.43
N THR A 234 -2.47 25.35 -9.43
CA THR A 234 -1.87 26.09 -10.54
C THR A 234 -0.56 25.41 -10.97
N LYS A 235 -0.71 24.33 -11.72
CA LYS A 235 0.44 23.60 -12.29
C LYS A 235 1.08 24.43 -13.41
N LEU A 236 2.41 24.47 -13.42
CA LEU A 236 3.20 25.14 -14.43
C LEU A 236 4.44 24.31 -14.78
N TYR A 237 4.74 24.18 -16.06
CA TYR A 237 5.92 23.49 -16.56
C TYR A 237 6.82 24.48 -17.30
N LEU A 238 8.13 24.39 -17.06
CA LEU A 238 9.17 25.06 -17.83
C LEU A 238 10.05 24.01 -18.48
N THR A 239 9.97 23.88 -19.80
CA THR A 239 10.65 22.78 -20.52
C THR A 239 11.60 23.33 -21.57
N ASN A 240 12.76 22.68 -21.76
CA ASN A 240 13.74 23.07 -22.78
C ASN A 240 13.32 22.64 -24.20
N SER A 241 12.30 21.79 -24.32
CA SER A 241 11.65 21.38 -25.57
C SER A 241 10.14 21.45 -25.43
N PHE A 242 9.44 21.52 -26.56
CA PHE A 242 7.99 21.43 -26.59
C PHE A 242 7.57 19.95 -26.43
N ILE A 243 6.98 19.62 -25.28
CA ILE A 243 6.62 18.23 -24.92
C ILE A 243 5.10 18.02 -24.76
N PHE A 244 4.30 19.07 -24.93
CA PHE A 244 2.85 19.03 -24.77
C PHE A 244 2.19 19.10 -26.13
N GLU A 245 1.21 18.24 -26.37
CA GLU A 245 0.33 18.31 -27.52
C GLU A 245 -0.91 19.14 -27.14
N SER A 246 -1.33 20.04 -28.05
CA SER A 246 -2.62 20.73 -27.94
C SER A 246 -3.62 20.08 -28.88
N ILE A 247 -4.71 19.56 -28.33
CA ILE A 247 -5.79 18.92 -29.07
C ILE A 247 -7.05 19.72 -28.84
N ARG A 248 -7.52 20.36 -29.92
CA ARG A 248 -8.75 21.16 -29.90
C ARG A 248 -9.96 20.28 -30.20
N THR A 249 -10.98 20.44 -29.38
CA THR A 249 -12.32 19.87 -29.57
C THR A 249 -13.32 21.01 -29.82
N GLU A 250 -14.61 20.72 -30.01
CA GLU A 250 -15.61 21.76 -30.30
C GLU A 250 -15.65 22.87 -29.23
N ASN A 251 -15.52 22.52 -27.94
CA ASN A 251 -15.70 23.47 -26.82
C ASN A 251 -14.48 23.60 -25.87
N HIS A 252 -13.48 22.73 -26.00
CA HIS A 252 -12.33 22.70 -25.08
C HIS A 252 -11.01 22.50 -25.82
N GLU A 253 -9.94 23.10 -25.29
CA GLU A 253 -8.56 22.81 -25.68
C GLU A 253 -7.89 21.93 -24.60
N ILE A 254 -7.43 20.74 -25.01
CA ILE A 254 -6.74 19.80 -24.13
C ILE A 254 -5.24 19.91 -24.38
N LEU A 255 -4.50 20.34 -23.36
CA LEU A 255 -3.03 20.35 -23.37
C LEU A 255 -2.52 19.14 -22.58
N THR A 256 -1.83 18.22 -23.24
CA THR A 256 -1.41 16.95 -22.63
C THR A 256 -0.06 16.44 -23.11
N ASN A 257 0.65 15.74 -22.23
CA ASN A 257 1.83 14.94 -22.57
C ASN A 257 1.72 13.52 -22.01
N VAL A 258 0.49 13.07 -21.73
CA VAL A 258 0.24 11.69 -21.29
C VAL A 258 0.70 10.75 -22.41
N ASP A 259 1.49 9.75 -22.01
CA ASP A 259 2.07 8.74 -22.89
C ASP A 259 1.00 8.13 -23.82
N ASP A 260 1.22 8.29 -25.12
CA ASP A 260 0.22 8.09 -26.17
C ASP A 260 0.35 6.77 -26.92
N GLU A 261 1.31 5.93 -26.55
CA GLU A 261 1.53 4.61 -27.15
C GLU A 261 1.75 4.66 -28.66
N ASP A 262 2.37 5.73 -29.15
CA ASP A 262 2.62 5.98 -30.58
C ASP A 262 1.33 6.00 -31.44
N LEU A 263 0.20 6.35 -30.83
CA LEU A 263 -1.10 6.44 -31.53
C LEU A 263 -1.13 7.58 -32.55
N GLN A 264 -1.77 7.30 -33.69
CA GLN A 264 -2.02 8.32 -34.72
C GLN A 264 -2.83 9.50 -34.16
N PRO A 265 -2.49 10.75 -34.49
CA PRO A 265 -3.19 11.95 -34.00
C PRO A 265 -4.71 11.92 -34.18
N GLU A 266 -5.20 11.34 -35.27
CA GLU A 266 -6.62 11.22 -35.57
C GLU A 266 -7.34 10.33 -34.55
N ILE A 267 -6.72 9.20 -34.16
CA ILE A 267 -7.26 8.29 -33.15
C ILE A 267 -7.29 8.99 -31.80
N LYS A 268 -6.22 9.70 -31.42
CA LYS A 268 -6.15 10.46 -30.17
C LYS A 268 -7.29 11.46 -30.05
N ARG A 269 -7.54 12.23 -31.12
CA ARG A 269 -8.64 13.19 -31.19
C ARG A 269 -10.01 12.52 -31.03
N ILE A 270 -10.26 11.43 -31.73
CA ILE A 270 -11.54 10.68 -31.63
C ILE A 270 -11.77 10.18 -30.19
N LEU A 271 -10.75 9.63 -29.53
CA LEU A 271 -10.86 9.14 -28.17
C LEU A 271 -11.15 10.28 -27.19
N LEU A 272 -10.45 11.41 -27.31
CA LEU A 272 -10.66 12.58 -26.45
C LEU A 272 -12.04 13.24 -26.66
N GLU A 273 -12.49 13.39 -27.91
CA GLU A 273 -13.85 13.87 -28.22
C GLU A 273 -14.92 12.96 -27.60
N ARG A 274 -14.74 11.64 -27.68
CA ARG A 274 -15.63 10.67 -27.04
C ARG A 274 -15.66 10.81 -25.52
N ILE A 275 -14.48 10.99 -24.89
CA ILE A 275 -14.36 11.20 -23.45
C ILE A 275 -15.13 12.45 -23.02
N LEU A 276 -14.93 13.58 -23.69
CA LEU A 276 -15.63 14.83 -23.36
C LEU A 276 -17.14 14.73 -23.58
N LYS A 277 -17.58 14.11 -24.68
CA LYS A 277 -19.00 13.85 -24.96
C LYS A 277 -19.63 12.99 -23.87
N TYR A 278 -18.90 11.99 -23.38
CA TYR A 278 -19.36 11.14 -22.29
C TYR A 278 -19.49 11.93 -20.97
N TYR A 279 -18.54 12.81 -20.64
CA TYR A 279 -18.66 13.67 -19.45
C TYR A 279 -19.85 14.62 -19.55
N ASN A 280 -20.02 15.30 -20.69
CA ASN A 280 -21.15 16.21 -20.85
C ASN A 280 -22.50 15.48 -20.68
N LYS A 281 -22.59 14.25 -21.18
CA LYS A 281 -23.76 13.37 -20.99
C LYS A 281 -23.98 12.98 -19.52
N ARG A 282 -22.91 12.57 -18.81
CA ARG A 282 -22.98 11.93 -17.48
C ARG A 282 -22.90 12.89 -16.30
N LEU A 283 -22.21 14.02 -16.44
CA LEU A 283 -22.00 15.03 -15.40
C LEU A 283 -22.49 16.41 -15.85
N GLY A 284 -22.15 16.84 -17.06
CA GLY A 284 -22.42 18.18 -17.57
C GLY A 284 -21.16 18.88 -18.06
N GLU A 285 -21.27 20.18 -18.35
CA GLU A 285 -20.19 21.00 -18.90
C GLU A 285 -19.11 21.31 -17.86
N TYR A 286 -17.84 21.29 -18.28
CA TYR A 286 -16.69 21.61 -17.45
C TYR A 286 -16.49 23.14 -17.39
N PRO A 287 -16.28 23.76 -16.21
CA PRO A 287 -16.28 25.22 -16.05
C PRO A 287 -15.11 25.96 -16.73
N HIS A 288 -14.04 25.28 -17.14
CA HIS A 288 -12.87 25.92 -17.73
C HIS A 288 -12.69 25.54 -19.20
N HIS A 289 -12.23 26.48 -20.01
CA HIS A 289 -11.97 26.23 -21.44
C HIS A 289 -10.81 25.25 -21.65
N ASN A 290 -9.73 25.41 -20.88
CA ASN A 290 -8.51 24.62 -21.01
C ASN A 290 -8.50 23.44 -20.03
N ILE A 291 -8.16 22.25 -20.53
CA ILE A 291 -7.90 21.05 -19.72
C ILE A 291 -6.41 20.74 -19.80
N PHE A 292 -5.71 20.82 -18.67
CA PHE A 292 -4.28 20.53 -18.58
C PHE A 292 -4.01 19.26 -17.77
N VAL A 293 -3.68 18.17 -18.48
CA VAL A 293 -3.46 16.84 -17.91
C VAL A 293 -2.12 16.28 -18.35
N THR A 294 -1.27 15.94 -17.39
CA THR A 294 0.12 15.55 -17.66
C THR A 294 0.39 14.09 -17.35
N GLN A 295 1.51 13.58 -17.89
CA GLN A 295 2.01 12.25 -17.53
C GLN A 295 2.29 12.13 -16.02
N ASP A 296 2.74 13.20 -15.35
CA ASP A 296 2.95 13.18 -13.91
C ASP A 296 1.62 13.10 -13.13
N ASP A 297 0.53 13.67 -13.65
CA ASP A 297 -0.81 13.50 -13.08
C ASP A 297 -1.25 12.03 -13.16
N TYR A 298 -1.06 11.38 -14.32
CA TYR A 298 -1.34 9.95 -14.48
C TYR A 298 -0.47 9.10 -13.54
N LEU A 299 0.84 9.34 -13.49
CA LEU A 299 1.77 8.57 -12.64
C LEU A 299 1.55 8.78 -11.14
N SER A 300 0.85 9.85 -10.76
CA SER A 300 0.43 10.13 -9.36
C SER A 300 -0.84 9.36 -8.97
N SER A 301 -1.67 8.99 -9.94
CA SER A 301 -2.85 8.13 -9.74
C SER A 301 -3.03 7.17 -10.93
N PRO A 302 -2.10 6.23 -11.16
CA PRO A 302 -2.15 5.39 -12.34
C PRO A 302 -3.29 4.37 -12.22
N ILE A 303 -3.68 3.77 -13.34
CA ILE A 303 -4.48 2.56 -13.30
C ILE A 303 -3.53 1.44 -12.87
N TYR A 304 -3.89 0.74 -11.80
CA TYR A 304 -3.04 -0.30 -11.22
C TYR A 304 -3.40 -1.65 -11.80
N GLY A 305 -2.42 -2.36 -12.36
CA GLY A 305 -2.64 -3.64 -13.01
C GLY A 305 -1.59 -3.90 -14.09
N LEU A 306 -1.95 -4.76 -15.05
CA LEU A 306 -1.05 -5.21 -16.11
C LEU A 306 -0.74 -4.13 -17.16
N ASN A 307 -1.47 -3.01 -17.14
CA ASN A 307 -1.21 -1.83 -17.97
C ASN A 307 0.10 -1.11 -17.59
N GLN A 308 0.72 -1.47 -16.46
CA GLN A 308 2.03 -0.95 -16.04
C GLN A 308 3.21 -1.81 -16.50
N LEU A 309 2.94 -2.93 -17.20
CA LEU A 309 4.01 -3.75 -17.75
C LEU A 309 4.71 -3.02 -18.91
N PRO A 310 6.02 -3.25 -19.12
CA PRO A 310 6.74 -2.76 -20.29
C PRO A 310 6.01 -3.07 -21.60
N GLY A 311 6.06 -2.14 -22.57
CA GLY A 311 5.30 -2.21 -23.83
C GLY A 311 5.41 -3.55 -24.57
N PHE A 312 6.58 -4.21 -24.53
CA PHE A 312 6.82 -5.48 -25.21
C PHE A 312 6.11 -6.72 -24.61
N ILE A 313 5.59 -6.65 -23.37
CA ILE A 313 4.83 -7.73 -22.70
C ILE A 313 3.43 -7.28 -22.25
N ARG A 314 3.00 -6.11 -22.72
CA ARG A 314 1.80 -5.46 -22.24
C ARG A 314 0.56 -6.05 -22.92
N PRO A 315 -0.50 -6.38 -22.17
CA PRO A 315 -1.56 -7.22 -22.71
C PRO A 315 -2.72 -6.49 -23.39
N PHE A 316 -2.84 -5.17 -23.19
CA PHE A 316 -4.01 -4.43 -23.65
C PHE A 316 -3.73 -3.70 -24.97
N PRO A 317 -4.73 -3.55 -25.87
CA PRO A 317 -4.58 -2.73 -27.07
C PRO A 317 -4.22 -1.28 -26.73
N ASP A 318 -3.31 -0.68 -27.49
CA ASP A 318 -2.79 0.68 -27.24
C ASP A 318 -3.90 1.73 -27.19
N GLY A 319 -4.88 1.65 -28.10
CA GLY A 319 -6.04 2.53 -28.12
C GLY A 319 -6.91 2.45 -26.85
N PHE A 320 -7.09 1.26 -26.26
CA PHE A 320 -7.81 1.11 -24.99
C PHE A 320 -7.01 1.70 -23.82
N GLN A 321 -5.69 1.48 -23.82
CA GLN A 321 -4.84 1.97 -22.74
C GLN A 321 -4.79 3.48 -22.70
N TYR A 322 -4.50 4.11 -23.83
CA TYR A 322 -4.47 5.57 -23.93
C TYR A 322 -5.80 6.17 -23.49
N ASP A 323 -6.90 5.62 -24.00
CA ASP A 323 -8.24 6.08 -23.68
C ASP A 323 -8.56 5.98 -22.18
N ILE A 324 -8.29 4.84 -21.53
CA ILE A 324 -8.59 4.70 -20.10
C ILE A 324 -7.62 5.52 -19.22
N LYS A 325 -6.35 5.68 -19.65
CA LYS A 325 -5.37 6.58 -19.02
C LYS A 325 -5.87 8.03 -19.05
N GLN A 326 -6.28 8.50 -20.23
CA GLN A 326 -6.79 9.86 -20.42
C GLN A 326 -8.10 10.06 -19.68
N PHE A 327 -9.04 9.11 -19.78
CA PHE A 327 -10.32 9.17 -19.07
C PHE A 327 -10.10 9.35 -17.57
N LYS A 328 -9.28 8.50 -16.93
CA LYS A 328 -8.99 8.63 -15.50
C LYS A 328 -8.34 9.98 -15.16
N THR A 329 -7.35 10.40 -15.96
CA THR A 329 -6.56 11.61 -15.66
C THR A 329 -7.39 12.87 -15.83
N ILE A 330 -8.19 12.96 -16.90
CA ILE A 330 -9.13 14.07 -17.14
C ILE A 330 -10.23 14.08 -16.09
N THR A 331 -10.88 12.94 -15.77
CA THR A 331 -11.92 12.92 -14.73
C THR A 331 -11.37 13.40 -13.38
N ASN A 332 -10.18 12.93 -12.99
CA ASN A 332 -9.55 13.33 -11.73
C ASN A 332 -9.20 14.83 -11.71
N ASN A 333 -8.71 15.38 -12.82
CA ASN A 333 -8.44 16.82 -12.93
C ASN A 333 -9.73 17.64 -12.88
N LEU A 334 -10.75 17.22 -13.62
CA LEU A 334 -12.07 17.82 -13.66
C LEU A 334 -12.68 17.90 -12.26
N LEU A 335 -12.77 16.78 -11.53
CA LEU A 335 -13.37 16.75 -10.19
C LEU A 335 -12.62 17.62 -9.19
N LYS A 336 -11.28 17.64 -9.24
CA LYS A 336 -10.45 18.47 -8.35
C LYS A 336 -10.61 19.97 -8.60
N ASN A 337 -10.86 20.35 -9.85
CA ASN A 337 -11.00 21.75 -10.23
C ASN A 337 -12.44 22.26 -10.14
N SER A 338 -13.44 21.39 -10.22
CA SER A 338 -14.85 21.80 -10.22
C SER A 338 -15.60 21.52 -8.92
N VAL A 339 -15.26 20.46 -8.16
CA VAL A 339 -15.97 20.08 -6.93
C VAL A 339 -15.05 20.28 -5.72
N HIS A 340 -15.21 21.40 -5.02
CA HIS A 340 -14.28 21.83 -3.98
C HIS A 340 -14.61 21.19 -2.62
N ILE A 341 -14.11 19.98 -2.40
CA ILE A 341 -14.13 19.25 -1.11
C ILE A 341 -12.75 19.23 -0.46
N ASN A 342 -12.66 18.85 0.81
CA ASN A 342 -11.37 18.68 1.48
C ASN A 342 -10.68 17.37 1.02
N PRO A 343 -9.60 17.41 0.21
CA PRO A 343 -8.98 16.20 -0.33
C PRO A 343 -8.24 15.37 0.74
N ARG A 344 -7.95 15.92 1.92
CA ARG A 344 -7.34 15.15 3.02
C ARG A 344 -8.38 14.29 3.74
N LYS A 345 -9.62 14.76 3.89
CA LYS A 345 -10.67 14.14 4.72
C LYS A 345 -11.81 13.49 3.93
N GLU A 346 -12.13 14.05 2.77
CA GLU A 346 -13.38 13.76 2.03
C GLU A 346 -13.13 13.19 0.62
N GLN A 347 -11.88 12.89 0.26
CA GLN A 347 -11.45 12.36 -1.05
C GLN A 347 -12.32 11.21 -1.59
N TRP A 348 -12.91 10.41 -0.70
CA TRP A 348 -13.75 9.28 -1.07
C TRP A 348 -14.93 9.66 -1.97
N VAL A 349 -15.42 10.91 -1.91
CA VAL A 349 -16.50 11.40 -2.80
C VAL A 349 -16.00 11.52 -4.23
N HIS A 350 -14.86 12.20 -4.42
CA HIS A 350 -14.19 12.26 -5.73
C HIS A 350 -13.89 10.86 -6.25
N ASP A 351 -13.37 9.98 -5.39
CA ASP A 351 -13.02 8.63 -5.79
C ASP A 351 -14.26 7.79 -6.16
N ALA A 352 -15.38 7.95 -5.44
CA ALA A 352 -16.64 7.27 -5.75
C ALA A 352 -17.15 7.66 -7.13
N ILE A 353 -17.16 8.96 -7.45
CA ILE A 353 -17.58 9.48 -8.76
C ILE A 353 -16.61 9.03 -9.84
N LEU A 354 -15.29 9.18 -9.62
CA LEU A 354 -14.25 8.78 -10.57
C LEU A 354 -14.36 7.29 -10.94
N VAL A 355 -14.34 6.40 -9.95
CA VAL A 355 -14.32 4.96 -10.21
C VAL A 355 -15.66 4.46 -10.74
N SER A 356 -16.79 5.02 -10.29
CA SER A 356 -18.11 4.67 -10.85
C SER A 356 -18.23 5.05 -12.33
N LEU A 357 -17.73 6.23 -12.71
CA LEU A 357 -17.68 6.68 -14.11
C LEU A 357 -16.75 5.80 -14.94
N MET A 358 -15.59 5.40 -14.41
CA MET A 358 -14.68 4.47 -15.09
C MET A 358 -15.35 3.11 -15.36
N ILE A 359 -16.03 2.54 -14.35
CA ILE A 359 -16.75 1.27 -14.50
C ILE A 359 -17.81 1.39 -15.60
N ASP A 360 -18.65 2.44 -15.56
CA ASP A 360 -19.68 2.68 -16.56
C ASP A 360 -19.09 2.90 -17.96
N TYR A 361 -17.99 3.63 -18.07
CA TYR A 361 -17.33 3.94 -19.34
C TYR A 361 -16.77 2.69 -20.02
N VAL A 362 -16.11 1.82 -19.25
CA VAL A 362 -15.62 0.52 -19.75
C VAL A 362 -16.80 -0.38 -20.15
N ASN A 363 -17.91 -0.39 -19.39
CA ASN A 363 -19.09 -1.16 -19.77
C ASN A 363 -19.75 -0.63 -21.06
N GLU A 364 -19.74 0.68 -21.30
CA GLU A 364 -20.35 1.29 -22.50
C GLU A 364 -19.50 1.06 -23.76
N TYR A 365 -18.17 1.22 -23.66
CA TYR A 365 -17.29 1.21 -24.85
C TYR A 365 -16.40 -0.02 -24.99
N TYR A 366 -16.15 -0.77 -23.92
CA TYR A 366 -15.27 -1.94 -23.89
C TYR A 366 -15.85 -3.13 -23.09
N PRO A 367 -17.14 -3.51 -23.25
CA PRO A 367 -17.80 -4.49 -22.39
C PRO A 367 -17.16 -5.88 -22.41
N LYS A 368 -16.40 -6.22 -23.46
CA LYS A 368 -15.74 -7.53 -23.59
C LYS A 368 -14.26 -7.52 -23.22
N MET A 369 -13.73 -6.37 -22.75
CA MET A 369 -12.32 -6.27 -22.39
C MET A 369 -12.03 -7.16 -21.18
N LYS A 370 -11.10 -8.11 -21.35
CA LYS A 370 -10.72 -9.05 -20.31
C LYS A 370 -9.74 -8.44 -19.31
N LEU A 371 -9.76 -8.95 -18.08
CA LEU A 371 -8.84 -8.55 -17.01
C LEU A 371 -7.37 -8.73 -17.42
N LEU A 372 -7.07 -9.83 -18.13
CA LEU A 372 -5.72 -10.14 -18.62
C LEU A 372 -5.47 -9.64 -20.05
N GLY A 373 -6.37 -8.84 -20.64
CA GLY A 373 -6.28 -8.40 -22.03
C GLY A 373 -6.09 -9.59 -22.99
N ASN A 374 -5.19 -9.43 -23.97
CA ASN A 374 -4.86 -10.45 -24.98
C ASN A 374 -4.14 -11.67 -24.38
N LEU A 375 -3.61 -11.61 -23.15
CA LEU A 375 -3.03 -12.80 -22.51
C LEU A 375 -4.11 -13.85 -22.20
N SER A 376 -5.37 -13.44 -22.12
CA SER A 376 -6.52 -14.33 -21.89
C SER A 376 -6.65 -15.41 -22.97
N ASP A 377 -6.16 -15.15 -24.19
CA ASP A 377 -6.25 -16.07 -25.32
C ASP A 377 -5.07 -17.05 -25.41
N ILE A 378 -3.99 -16.80 -24.65
CA ILE A 378 -2.78 -17.63 -24.70
C ILE A 378 -3.06 -19.03 -24.12
N ILE A 379 -2.66 -20.06 -24.86
CA ILE A 379 -2.75 -21.46 -24.43
C ILE A 379 -1.97 -21.63 -23.11
N GLY A 380 -2.62 -22.24 -22.11
CA GLY A 380 -2.09 -22.32 -20.75
C GLY A 380 -2.64 -21.24 -19.83
N ILE A 381 -2.72 -19.97 -20.27
CA ILE A 381 -3.34 -18.87 -19.51
C ILE A 381 -4.87 -18.92 -19.61
N ARG A 382 -5.41 -19.21 -20.79
CA ARG A 382 -6.86 -19.33 -21.05
C ARG A 382 -7.58 -20.38 -20.20
N TRP A 383 -6.84 -21.26 -19.53
CA TRP A 383 -7.41 -22.29 -18.64
C TRP A 383 -7.71 -21.76 -17.23
N PHE A 384 -7.17 -20.59 -16.88
CA PHE A 384 -7.39 -19.94 -15.60
C PHE A 384 -8.68 -19.10 -15.62
N HIS A 385 -9.41 -19.09 -14.52
CA HIS A 385 -10.58 -18.25 -14.29
C HIS A 385 -10.23 -16.77 -14.41
N ALA A 386 -8.99 -16.39 -14.05
CA ALA A 386 -8.49 -15.04 -14.28
C ALA A 386 -8.61 -14.58 -15.75
N ALA A 387 -8.53 -15.49 -16.73
CA ALA A 387 -8.72 -15.18 -18.16
C ALA A 387 -10.19 -14.96 -18.55
N ASP A 388 -11.12 -15.53 -17.77
CA ASP A 388 -12.56 -15.37 -17.99
C ASP A 388 -13.06 -14.01 -17.49
N LEU A 389 -12.42 -13.44 -16.48
CA LEU A 389 -12.79 -12.18 -15.84
C LEU A 389 -12.71 -10.98 -16.79
N GLU A 390 -13.62 -10.05 -16.60
CA GLU A 390 -13.67 -8.78 -17.31
C GLU A 390 -12.81 -7.73 -16.61
N PHE A 391 -12.44 -6.68 -17.35
CA PHE A 391 -11.58 -5.61 -16.83
C PHE A 391 -12.13 -5.01 -15.53
N ASN A 392 -13.45 -4.84 -15.43
CA ASN A 392 -14.09 -4.23 -14.26
C ASN A 392 -14.07 -5.11 -13.00
N ASP A 393 -13.78 -6.42 -13.11
CA ASP A 393 -13.66 -7.30 -11.94
C ASP A 393 -12.47 -6.93 -11.03
N GLN A 394 -11.47 -6.21 -11.58
CA GLN A 394 -10.29 -5.76 -10.84
C GLN A 394 -10.63 -4.87 -9.64
N TYR A 395 -11.68 -4.04 -9.74
CA TYR A 395 -12.00 -3.04 -8.73
C TYR A 395 -12.43 -3.72 -7.42
N GLN A 396 -13.38 -4.65 -7.51
CA GLN A 396 -13.78 -5.46 -6.37
C GLN A 396 -12.64 -6.35 -5.90
N PHE A 397 -11.92 -7.01 -6.80
CA PHE A 397 -10.83 -7.91 -6.45
C PHE A 397 -9.73 -7.23 -5.60
N LEU A 398 -9.25 -6.06 -6.04
CA LEU A 398 -8.18 -5.32 -5.37
C LEU A 398 -8.64 -4.70 -4.04
N TYR A 399 -9.90 -4.25 -3.94
CA TYR A 399 -10.48 -3.89 -2.64
C TYR A 399 -10.53 -5.11 -1.70
N MET A 400 -11.05 -6.24 -2.18
CA MET A 400 -11.26 -7.45 -1.38
C MET A 400 -9.94 -8.08 -0.88
N ASN A 401 -8.82 -7.84 -1.56
CA ASN A 401 -7.50 -8.21 -1.07
C ASN A 401 -7.21 -7.59 0.31
N MET A 402 -7.43 -6.29 0.46
CA MET A 402 -7.25 -5.59 1.74
C MET A 402 -8.28 -6.04 2.77
N ALA A 403 -9.53 -6.23 2.36
CA ALA A 403 -10.60 -6.68 3.24
C ALA A 403 -10.32 -8.08 3.83
N ARG A 404 -9.84 -9.03 3.01
CA ARG A 404 -9.51 -10.41 3.43
C ARG A 404 -8.20 -10.52 4.22
N MET A 405 -7.33 -9.52 4.14
CA MET A 405 -6.15 -9.38 5.00
C MET A 405 -6.46 -8.64 6.31
N ASN A 406 -7.70 -8.19 6.52
CA ASN A 406 -8.10 -7.32 7.63
C ASN A 406 -7.26 -6.03 7.63
N LEU A 407 -6.99 -5.43 6.47
CA LEU A 407 -6.19 -4.20 6.33
C LEU A 407 -6.96 -3.05 5.68
N ASP A 408 -8.22 -3.25 5.29
CA ASP A 408 -9.07 -2.19 4.77
C ASP A 408 -9.47 -1.19 5.86
N GLN A 409 -9.66 0.06 5.44
CA GLN A 409 -9.99 1.18 6.31
C GLN A 409 -11.32 1.83 5.87
N PRO A 410 -12.05 2.49 6.78
CA PRO A 410 -13.24 3.27 6.43
C PRO A 410 -12.94 4.31 5.35
N LEU A 411 -13.95 4.63 4.52
CA LEU A 411 -13.79 5.64 3.46
C LEU A 411 -13.63 7.05 4.02
N ARG A 412 -14.17 7.32 5.22
CA ARG A 412 -13.99 8.58 5.97
C ARG A 412 -12.61 8.73 6.65
N THR A 413 -11.73 7.74 6.52
CA THR A 413 -10.37 7.84 7.09
C THR A 413 -9.54 8.83 6.28
N ALA A 414 -8.90 9.78 6.96
CA ALA A 414 -8.06 10.78 6.32
C ALA A 414 -6.94 10.13 5.49
N GLN A 415 -6.63 10.72 4.33
CA GLN A 415 -5.70 10.17 3.34
C GLN A 415 -4.30 9.88 3.91
N ASP A 416 -3.84 10.68 4.88
CA ASP A 416 -2.55 10.48 5.51
C ASP A 416 -2.53 9.35 6.56
N SER A 417 -3.69 8.92 7.03
CA SER A 417 -3.83 7.79 7.97
C SER A 417 -4.01 6.45 7.24
N LEU A 418 -4.25 6.48 5.94
CA LEU A 418 -4.37 5.27 5.12
C LEU A 418 -3.01 4.60 4.91
N VAL A 419 -2.98 3.27 4.99
CA VAL A 419 -1.85 2.50 4.44
C VAL A 419 -1.75 2.74 2.94
N LYS A 420 -0.55 2.63 2.37
CA LYS A 420 -0.27 3.08 1.00
C LYS A 420 -1.17 2.40 -0.05
N PHE A 421 -1.43 1.10 0.10
CA PHE A 421 -2.33 0.37 -0.79
C PHE A 421 -3.77 0.90 -0.71
N ASN A 422 -4.27 1.22 0.49
CA ASN A 422 -5.61 1.79 0.66
C ASN A 422 -5.70 3.18 0.04
N LYS A 423 -4.71 4.04 0.31
CA LYS A 423 -4.61 5.41 -0.24
C LYS A 423 -4.65 5.41 -1.77
N ASN A 424 -3.90 4.50 -2.39
CA ASN A 424 -3.71 4.52 -3.84
C ASN A 424 -4.73 3.66 -4.61
N ILE A 425 -5.31 2.63 -3.99
CA ILE A 425 -6.07 1.58 -4.69
C ILE A 425 -7.37 1.26 -3.95
N ALA A 426 -7.28 0.62 -2.78
CA ALA A 426 -8.43 -0.08 -2.22
C ALA A 426 -9.57 0.85 -1.77
N ASN A 427 -9.28 2.03 -1.22
CA ASN A 427 -10.35 2.94 -0.79
C ASN A 427 -11.09 3.53 -1.99
N ALA A 428 -10.37 3.97 -3.02
CA ALA A 428 -11.01 4.48 -4.22
C ALA A 428 -11.91 3.42 -4.89
N TYR A 429 -11.42 2.18 -4.95
CA TYR A 429 -12.18 1.08 -5.53
C TYR A 429 -13.37 0.66 -4.66
N LYS A 430 -13.20 0.63 -3.33
CA LYS A 430 -14.31 0.44 -2.39
C LYS A 430 -15.39 1.50 -2.59
N ALA A 431 -15.02 2.77 -2.78
CA ALA A 431 -15.95 3.86 -2.98
C ALA A 431 -16.77 3.68 -4.27
N GLY A 432 -16.10 3.43 -5.41
CA GLY A 432 -16.77 3.20 -6.69
C GLY A 432 -17.63 1.93 -6.73
N VAL A 433 -17.10 0.80 -6.24
CA VAL A 433 -17.87 -0.46 -6.10
C VAL A 433 -19.07 -0.28 -5.17
N GLY A 434 -18.90 0.51 -4.11
CA GLY A 434 -20.01 0.86 -3.21
C GLY A 434 -21.13 1.62 -3.91
N LEU A 435 -20.79 2.57 -4.78
CA LEU A 435 -21.78 3.31 -5.54
C LEU A 435 -22.49 2.42 -6.57
N LYS A 436 -21.78 1.45 -7.17
CA LYS A 436 -22.38 0.43 -8.04
C LYS A 436 -23.27 -0.55 -7.28
N TYR A 437 -22.92 -0.88 -6.04
CA TYR A 437 -23.78 -1.65 -5.16
C TYR A 437 -25.05 -0.85 -4.81
N LEU A 438 -24.93 0.44 -4.51
CA LEU A 438 -26.09 1.31 -4.27
C LEU A 438 -27.01 1.41 -5.49
N GLU A 439 -26.44 1.54 -6.70
CA GLU A 439 -27.17 1.50 -7.98
C GLU A 439 -27.99 0.21 -8.13
N ASP A 440 -27.35 -0.94 -7.93
CA ASP A 440 -28.00 -2.26 -8.05
C ASP A 440 -29.10 -2.47 -7.00
N TYR A 441 -28.91 -1.91 -5.79
CA TYR A 441 -29.89 -1.97 -4.70
C TYR A 441 -31.15 -1.12 -4.95
N LEU A 442 -30.98 0.07 -5.52
CA LEU A 442 -32.11 0.95 -5.86
C LEU A 442 -32.84 0.50 -7.14
N GLU A 443 -32.24 -0.40 -7.92
CA GLU A 443 -32.83 -1.03 -9.12
C GLU A 443 -33.25 0.00 -10.19
N ASN A 444 -32.54 1.14 -10.27
CA ASN A 444 -32.88 2.24 -11.18
C ASN A 444 -31.67 3.14 -11.51
N SER A 445 -31.88 4.15 -12.36
CA SER A 445 -30.85 5.12 -12.75
C SER A 445 -30.62 6.24 -11.72
N LYS A 446 -31.31 6.26 -10.57
CA LYS A 446 -31.37 7.44 -9.69
C LYS A 446 -30.03 7.84 -9.09
N VAL A 447 -29.13 6.88 -8.82
CA VAL A 447 -27.77 7.22 -8.34
C VAL A 447 -26.98 7.94 -9.44
N LYS A 448 -27.15 7.53 -10.71
CA LYS A 448 -26.50 8.16 -11.85
C LYS A 448 -27.00 9.58 -12.07
N ASP A 449 -28.29 9.81 -11.83
CA ASP A 449 -28.92 11.14 -11.87
C ASP A 449 -28.44 11.99 -10.68
N ALA A 450 -28.41 11.44 -9.47
CA ALA A 450 -27.89 12.11 -8.28
C ALA A 450 -26.43 12.56 -8.44
N VAL A 451 -25.55 11.70 -8.99
CA VAL A 451 -24.15 12.09 -9.25
C VAL A 451 -24.06 13.28 -10.22
N LYS A 452 -24.92 13.29 -11.24
CA LYS A 452 -24.99 14.38 -12.21
C LYS A 452 -25.45 15.66 -11.52
N ASP A 453 -26.55 15.61 -10.79
CA ASP A 453 -27.12 16.78 -10.11
C ASP A 453 -26.16 17.33 -9.06
N PHE A 454 -25.51 16.46 -8.28
CA PHE A 454 -24.47 16.85 -7.33
C PHE A 454 -23.35 17.61 -8.02
N TYR A 455 -22.85 17.12 -9.15
CA TYR A 455 -21.79 17.79 -9.90
C TYR A 455 -22.23 19.18 -10.39
N GLN A 456 -23.41 19.27 -11.00
CA GLN A 456 -23.90 20.50 -11.60
C GLN A 456 -24.21 21.59 -10.55
N GLU A 457 -24.83 21.22 -9.43
CA GLU A 457 -25.22 22.16 -8.38
C GLU A 457 -24.03 22.70 -7.57
N ASN A 458 -22.95 21.91 -7.49
CA ASN A 458 -21.76 22.20 -6.69
C ASN A 458 -20.55 22.62 -7.52
N ASN A 459 -20.72 22.80 -8.84
CA ASN A 459 -19.67 23.26 -9.73
C ASN A 459 -19.13 24.63 -9.27
N MET A 460 -17.81 24.71 -9.03
CA MET A 460 -17.08 25.86 -8.52
C MET A 460 -17.54 26.35 -7.13
N ARG A 461 -18.16 25.48 -6.31
CA ARG A 461 -18.65 25.82 -4.97
C ARG A 461 -17.98 24.97 -3.88
N PRO A 462 -17.68 25.56 -2.70
CA PRO A 462 -17.28 24.78 -1.55
C PRO A 462 -18.36 23.75 -1.18
N THR A 463 -17.96 22.49 -1.09
CA THR A 463 -18.86 21.34 -0.93
C THR A 463 -18.32 20.42 0.15
N THR A 464 -19.16 19.52 0.67
CA THR A 464 -18.78 18.51 1.68
C THR A 464 -19.22 17.11 1.28
N ALA A 465 -18.69 16.11 1.99
CA ALA A 465 -19.17 14.75 1.88
C ALA A 465 -20.63 14.59 2.35
N GLU A 466 -21.06 15.42 3.30
CA GLU A 466 -22.44 15.46 3.77
C GLU A 466 -23.40 15.96 2.69
N ASP A 467 -23.02 16.95 1.88
CA ASP A 467 -23.84 17.44 0.76
C ASP A 467 -24.09 16.33 -0.27
N PHE A 468 -23.05 15.53 -0.59
CA PHE A 468 -23.18 14.36 -1.45
C PHE A 468 -24.11 13.30 -0.85
N GLU A 469 -23.99 13.06 0.46
CA GLU A 469 -24.86 12.14 1.19
C GLU A 469 -26.33 12.57 1.13
N GLN A 470 -26.63 13.85 1.36
CA GLN A 470 -28.00 14.36 1.29
C GLN A 470 -28.55 14.29 -0.13
N ASN A 471 -27.74 14.64 -1.14
CA ASN A 471 -28.20 14.56 -2.52
C ASN A 471 -28.55 13.13 -2.96
N LEU A 472 -27.74 12.14 -2.55
CA LEU A 472 -28.07 10.72 -2.78
C LEU A 472 -29.35 10.30 -2.06
N LYS A 473 -29.56 10.74 -0.82
CA LYS A 473 -30.78 10.44 -0.05
C LYS A 473 -32.03 11.03 -0.69
N ASN A 474 -31.96 12.25 -1.21
CA ASN A 474 -33.07 12.91 -1.88
C ASN A 474 -33.51 12.18 -3.16
N HIS A 475 -32.58 11.51 -3.84
CA HIS A 475 -32.85 10.73 -5.04
C HIS A 475 -33.26 9.27 -4.77
N ALA A 476 -33.00 8.77 -3.56
CA ALA A 476 -33.21 7.36 -3.25
C ALA A 476 -34.69 7.02 -3.09
N THR A 477 -35.09 5.87 -3.63
CA THR A 477 -36.46 5.33 -3.50
C THR A 477 -36.62 4.41 -2.28
N LYS A 478 -35.51 4.03 -1.65
CA LYS A 478 -35.43 3.15 -0.47
C LYS A 478 -34.51 3.81 0.56
N ASP A 479 -34.54 3.35 1.80
CA ASP A 479 -33.55 3.80 2.80
C ASP A 479 -32.14 3.31 2.42
N ILE A 480 -31.19 4.26 2.44
CA ILE A 480 -29.79 4.05 2.10
C ILE A 480 -28.86 4.42 3.26
N SER A 481 -29.40 4.58 4.48
CA SER A 481 -28.62 4.95 5.67
C SER A 481 -27.47 3.97 5.97
N TRP A 482 -27.69 2.67 5.69
CA TRP A 482 -26.66 1.63 5.79
C TRP A 482 -25.40 1.93 4.95
N PHE A 483 -25.56 2.61 3.81
CA PHE A 483 -24.44 2.93 2.92
C PHE A 483 -23.49 3.90 3.60
N PHE A 484 -24.01 4.96 4.21
CA PHE A 484 -23.16 5.97 4.85
C PHE A 484 -22.65 5.53 6.23
N GLN A 485 -23.50 4.87 7.03
CA GLN A 485 -23.17 4.47 8.39
C GLN A 485 -22.23 3.26 8.42
N ASP A 486 -22.61 2.17 7.75
CA ASP A 486 -21.85 0.91 7.79
C ASP A 486 -20.83 0.81 6.66
N TYR A 487 -21.18 1.12 5.40
CA TYR A 487 -20.26 0.89 4.27
C TYR A 487 -19.14 1.95 4.19
N VAL A 488 -19.52 3.23 4.19
CA VAL A 488 -18.61 4.38 4.10
C VAL A 488 -17.95 4.67 5.46
N GLY A 489 -18.75 4.74 6.53
CA GLY A 489 -18.32 5.12 7.88
C GLY A 489 -17.52 4.05 8.63
N SER A 490 -17.51 2.80 8.16
CA SER A 490 -16.81 1.71 8.85
C SER A 490 -16.02 0.80 7.89
N ASN A 491 -15.31 -0.17 8.46
CA ASN A 491 -14.69 -1.30 7.76
C ASN A 491 -15.39 -2.63 8.08
N LYS A 492 -16.65 -2.60 8.56
CA LYS A 492 -17.44 -3.81 8.75
C LYS A 492 -17.60 -4.54 7.43
N LYS A 493 -17.43 -5.85 7.46
CA LYS A 493 -17.52 -6.71 6.27
C LYS A 493 -18.97 -7.07 5.95
N ILE A 494 -19.23 -7.34 4.67
CA ILE A 494 -20.46 -7.97 4.19
C ILE A 494 -20.21 -9.49 4.14
N ASP A 495 -21.05 -10.31 4.77
CA ASP A 495 -20.92 -11.78 4.78
C ASP A 495 -22.26 -12.44 5.17
N PHE A 496 -22.96 -12.97 4.17
CA PHE A 496 -24.25 -13.61 4.30
C PHE A 496 -24.16 -15.10 3.94
N THR A 497 -25.15 -15.88 4.36
CA THR A 497 -25.27 -17.27 3.92
C THR A 497 -26.72 -17.74 3.95
N ILE A 498 -27.07 -18.67 3.07
CA ILE A 498 -28.35 -19.39 3.12
C ILE A 498 -28.23 -20.50 4.17
N HIS A 499 -28.62 -20.17 5.41
CA HIS A 499 -28.49 -21.06 6.56
C HIS A 499 -29.42 -22.27 6.48
N ARG A 500 -30.69 -22.06 6.11
CA ARG A 500 -31.71 -23.11 6.05
C ARG A 500 -32.64 -22.91 4.86
N LEU A 501 -33.04 -24.02 4.26
CA LEU A 501 -34.03 -24.09 3.18
C LEU A 501 -35.06 -25.15 3.55
N ARG A 502 -36.34 -24.79 3.55
CA ARG A 502 -37.46 -25.74 3.66
C ARG A 502 -38.33 -25.65 2.41
N LYS A 503 -38.67 -26.80 1.84
CA LYS A 503 -39.50 -26.90 0.64
C LYS A 503 -40.93 -27.19 1.07
N THR A 504 -41.88 -26.43 0.54
CA THR A 504 -43.30 -26.77 0.60
C THR A 504 -43.73 -27.25 -0.79
N LYS A 505 -45.05 -27.45 -0.99
CA LYS A 505 -45.59 -27.85 -2.29
C LYS A 505 -45.27 -26.77 -3.35
N ASP A 506 -45.60 -25.51 -3.04
CA ASP A 506 -45.59 -24.40 -4.01
C ASP A 506 -44.54 -23.32 -3.69
N SER A 507 -43.95 -23.35 -2.49
CA SER A 507 -43.03 -22.32 -2.01
C SER A 507 -41.72 -22.88 -1.44
N LEU A 508 -40.71 -22.02 -1.37
CA LEU A 508 -39.46 -22.25 -0.64
C LEU A 508 -39.39 -21.25 0.51
N ARG A 509 -39.20 -21.78 1.73
CA ARG A 509 -38.93 -20.99 2.92
C ARG A 509 -37.42 -20.93 3.13
N VAL A 510 -36.84 -19.76 2.88
CA VAL A 510 -35.39 -19.52 2.86
C VAL A 510 -35.00 -18.69 4.08
N THR A 511 -34.13 -19.24 4.92
CA THR A 511 -33.55 -18.51 6.05
C THR A 511 -32.14 -18.05 5.69
N ILE A 512 -31.98 -16.74 5.56
CA ILE A 512 -30.71 -16.07 5.34
C ILE A 512 -30.12 -15.69 6.71
N LYS A 513 -28.82 -15.88 6.89
CA LYS A 513 -28.08 -15.50 8.08
C LYS A 513 -27.07 -14.41 7.73
N ASN A 514 -27.08 -13.33 8.49
CA ASN A 514 -25.98 -12.37 8.52
C ASN A 514 -24.90 -12.91 9.47
N LYS A 515 -23.66 -13.06 8.98
CA LYS A 515 -22.53 -13.49 9.81
C LYS A 515 -21.83 -12.34 10.50
N ARG A 516 -22.21 -11.11 10.16
CA ARG A 516 -21.69 -9.85 10.71
C ARG A 516 -22.82 -9.12 11.43
N LYS A 517 -22.47 -8.12 12.22
CA LYS A 517 -23.43 -7.25 12.91
C LYS A 517 -23.58 -5.97 12.11
N THR A 518 -24.32 -6.05 11.01
CA THR A 518 -24.45 -5.01 9.96
C THR A 518 -25.88 -5.01 9.41
N ASP A 519 -26.30 -3.89 8.84
CA ASP A 519 -27.64 -3.75 8.24
C ASP A 519 -27.63 -3.78 6.71
N PHE A 520 -26.57 -4.34 6.11
CA PHE A 520 -26.43 -4.41 4.66
C PHE A 520 -27.57 -5.22 4.01
N PRO A 521 -28.17 -4.75 2.91
CA PRO A 521 -29.08 -5.58 2.12
C PRO A 521 -28.31 -6.68 1.37
N VAL A 522 -29.02 -7.69 0.89
CA VAL A 522 -28.42 -8.73 0.02
C VAL A 522 -29.42 -9.19 -1.04
N SER A 523 -28.95 -9.41 -2.26
CA SER A 523 -29.77 -9.93 -3.35
C SER A 523 -29.81 -11.47 -3.31
N LEU A 524 -31.02 -12.03 -3.35
CA LEU A 524 -31.30 -13.47 -3.47
C LEU A 524 -31.74 -13.80 -4.90
N TYR A 525 -31.17 -14.85 -5.46
CA TYR A 525 -31.44 -15.35 -6.81
C TYR A 525 -32.00 -16.76 -6.76
N GLY A 526 -32.99 -17.02 -7.63
CA GLY A 526 -33.39 -18.36 -8.03
C GLY A 526 -32.75 -18.72 -9.36
N LEU A 527 -32.09 -19.86 -9.43
CA LEU A 527 -31.38 -20.33 -10.63
C LEU A 527 -32.00 -21.62 -11.18
N LYS A 528 -31.95 -21.77 -12.51
CA LYS A 528 -32.24 -23.02 -13.23
C LYS A 528 -31.15 -23.25 -14.25
N ASP A 529 -30.37 -24.31 -14.07
CA ASP A 529 -29.24 -24.68 -14.93
C ASP A 529 -28.23 -23.53 -15.17
N GLY A 530 -28.08 -22.65 -14.18
CA GLY A 530 -27.15 -21.50 -14.21
C GLY A 530 -27.79 -20.18 -14.64
N GLU A 531 -28.99 -20.21 -15.21
CA GLU A 531 -29.74 -19.01 -15.62
C GLU A 531 -30.56 -18.42 -14.46
N ILE A 532 -30.71 -17.09 -14.45
CA ILE A 532 -31.45 -16.38 -13.42
C ILE A 532 -32.95 -16.45 -13.72
N ILE A 533 -33.72 -17.05 -12.81
CA ILE A 533 -35.20 -17.08 -12.87
C ILE A 533 -35.80 -15.84 -12.19
N PHE A 534 -35.25 -15.45 -11.04
CA PHE A 534 -35.64 -14.23 -10.35
C PHE A 534 -34.46 -13.64 -9.56
N LYS A 535 -34.56 -12.33 -9.29
CA LYS A 535 -33.72 -11.57 -8.35
C LYS A 535 -34.64 -10.88 -7.34
N LYS A 536 -34.31 -10.95 -6.05
CA LYS A 536 -35.06 -10.31 -4.96
C LYS A 536 -34.14 -9.75 -3.90
N TRP A 537 -34.28 -8.48 -3.55
CA TRP A 537 -33.56 -7.87 -2.43
C TRP A 537 -34.16 -8.27 -1.08
N VAL A 538 -33.28 -8.51 -0.11
CA VAL A 538 -33.63 -8.81 1.27
C VAL A 538 -32.90 -7.82 2.19
N GLU A 539 -33.69 -6.97 2.84
CA GLU A 539 -33.22 -5.91 3.74
C GLU A 539 -33.40 -6.32 5.21
N ASN A 540 -32.80 -5.55 6.15
CA ASN A 540 -33.02 -5.66 7.60
C ASN A 540 -32.79 -7.08 8.14
N ILE A 541 -31.60 -7.64 7.89
CA ILE A 541 -31.18 -8.96 8.36
C ILE A 541 -30.22 -8.79 9.54
N ASP A 542 -30.75 -8.67 10.76
CA ASP A 542 -29.93 -8.55 11.98
C ASP A 542 -29.06 -9.80 12.19
N LYS A 543 -29.67 -10.93 12.59
CA LYS A 543 -28.97 -12.21 12.73
C LYS A 543 -29.43 -13.22 11.69
N THR A 544 -30.74 -13.38 11.56
CA THR A 544 -31.37 -14.25 10.58
C THR A 544 -32.69 -13.67 10.14
N LYS A 545 -33.01 -13.81 8.85
CA LYS A 545 -34.32 -13.46 8.31
C LYS A 545 -34.84 -14.61 7.47
N THR A 546 -36.11 -14.96 7.66
CA THR A 546 -36.76 -15.98 6.83
C THR A 546 -37.72 -15.31 5.87
N ILE A 547 -37.61 -15.66 4.60
CA ILE A 547 -38.51 -15.20 3.54
C ILE A 547 -39.14 -16.38 2.84
N GLU A 548 -40.31 -16.15 2.27
CA GLU A 548 -41.03 -17.10 1.45
C GLU A 548 -41.01 -16.62 0.00
N ILE A 549 -40.65 -17.54 -0.90
CA ILE A 549 -40.57 -17.32 -2.35
C ILE A 549 -41.29 -18.45 -3.07
N ALA A 550 -41.80 -18.17 -4.27
CA ALA A 550 -42.39 -19.21 -5.12
C ALA A 550 -41.30 -20.20 -5.56
N ARG A 551 -41.66 -21.49 -5.70
CA ARG A 551 -40.70 -22.55 -6.04
C ARG A 551 -40.15 -22.45 -7.46
N GLN A 552 -40.99 -22.05 -8.42
CA GLN A 552 -40.64 -21.66 -9.81
C GLN A 552 -39.54 -22.49 -10.48
N ASP A 553 -39.62 -23.83 -10.44
CA ASP A 553 -38.63 -24.76 -11.03
C ASP A 553 -37.15 -24.51 -10.67
N VAL A 554 -36.89 -23.74 -9.62
CA VAL A 554 -35.54 -23.36 -9.21
C VAL A 554 -34.79 -24.60 -8.74
N ASP A 555 -33.60 -24.83 -9.30
CA ASP A 555 -32.74 -25.94 -8.92
C ASP A 555 -31.70 -25.57 -7.84
N ARG A 556 -31.41 -24.27 -7.69
CA ARG A 556 -30.46 -23.70 -6.74
C ARG A 556 -30.81 -22.26 -6.39
N LEU A 557 -30.58 -21.91 -5.13
CA LEU A 557 -30.62 -20.52 -4.65
C LEU A 557 -29.20 -20.00 -4.47
N ALA A 558 -28.99 -18.72 -4.75
CA ALA A 558 -27.72 -18.04 -4.56
C ALA A 558 -27.92 -16.63 -3.98
N LEU A 559 -27.08 -16.23 -3.02
CA LEU A 559 -26.96 -14.82 -2.63
C LEU A 559 -25.88 -14.15 -3.49
N ASN A 560 -26.11 -12.90 -3.90
CA ASN A 560 -25.12 -12.10 -4.62
C ASN A 560 -24.56 -12.82 -5.86
N TYR A 561 -25.42 -13.45 -6.67
CA TYR A 561 -25.00 -14.31 -7.80
C TYR A 561 -24.21 -13.56 -8.88
N GLU A 562 -24.61 -12.31 -9.16
CA GLU A 562 -23.94 -11.40 -10.10
C GLU A 562 -22.68 -10.74 -9.50
N GLN A 563 -22.35 -11.04 -8.23
CA GLN A 563 -21.16 -10.57 -7.52
C GLN A 563 -21.00 -9.05 -7.43
N LYS A 564 -22.10 -8.28 -7.50
CA LYS A 564 -22.11 -6.82 -7.38
C LYS A 564 -21.83 -6.31 -5.97
N ILE A 565 -22.07 -7.16 -4.96
CA ILE A 565 -21.82 -6.83 -3.56
C ILE A 565 -20.40 -7.29 -3.20
N PRO A 566 -19.51 -6.43 -2.68
CA PRO A 566 -18.15 -6.80 -2.30
C PRO A 566 -18.16 -7.58 -0.98
N GLU A 567 -18.56 -8.84 -1.08
CA GLU A 567 -18.77 -9.73 0.06
C GLU A 567 -17.50 -10.50 0.42
N PHE A 568 -17.20 -10.58 1.72
CA PHE A 568 -16.02 -11.22 2.29
C PHE A 568 -15.89 -12.68 1.87
N ASN A 569 -17.01 -13.40 1.86
CA ASN A 569 -17.04 -14.83 1.59
C ASN A 569 -18.27 -15.25 0.78
N GLN A 570 -18.17 -15.13 -0.54
CA GLN A 570 -19.24 -15.55 -1.46
C GLN A 570 -19.33 -17.09 -1.63
N ARG A 571 -18.38 -17.86 -1.09
CA ARG A 571 -18.29 -19.31 -1.33
C ARG A 571 -19.48 -20.08 -0.74
N ASP A 572 -20.10 -19.57 0.31
CA ASP A 572 -21.21 -20.25 0.99
C ASP A 572 -22.56 -19.55 0.82
N ASN A 573 -22.69 -18.83 -0.30
CA ASN A 573 -23.92 -18.16 -0.71
C ASN A 573 -24.93 -19.08 -1.42
N TYR A 574 -24.54 -20.31 -1.73
CA TYR A 574 -25.31 -21.22 -2.58
C TYR A 574 -26.01 -22.31 -1.76
N LYS A 575 -27.26 -22.62 -2.13
CA LYS A 575 -28.02 -23.73 -1.56
C LYS A 575 -28.74 -24.50 -2.64
N ALA A 576 -28.50 -25.81 -2.72
CA ALA A 576 -29.20 -26.64 -3.67
C ALA A 576 -30.69 -26.79 -3.29
N VAL A 577 -31.56 -26.66 -4.29
CA VAL A 577 -32.98 -26.99 -4.16
C VAL A 577 -33.21 -28.40 -4.66
N THR A 578 -32.81 -28.73 -5.88
CA THR A 578 -32.99 -30.08 -6.46
C THR A 578 -31.68 -30.81 -6.74
N LYS A 579 -30.54 -30.10 -6.81
CA LYS A 579 -29.21 -30.70 -7.05
C LYS A 579 -28.65 -31.38 -5.79
N LEU A 580 -27.70 -32.31 -5.97
CA LEU A 580 -27.05 -33.04 -4.87
C LEU A 580 -26.11 -32.15 -4.02
N PHE A 581 -25.30 -31.32 -4.68
CA PHE A 581 -24.35 -30.42 -4.03
C PHE A 581 -24.81 -28.96 -4.15
N ASN A 582 -24.54 -28.16 -3.12
CA ASN A 582 -24.78 -26.70 -3.16
C ASN A 582 -24.03 -26.03 -4.30
N LYS A 583 -22.83 -26.54 -4.63
CA LYS A 583 -21.98 -26.09 -5.73
C LYS A 583 -21.31 -27.28 -6.40
N PRO A 584 -21.09 -27.23 -7.72
CA PRO A 584 -20.28 -28.22 -8.44
C PRO A 584 -18.82 -28.24 -7.95
N LEU A 585 -18.16 -29.38 -8.07
CA LEU A 585 -16.72 -29.52 -7.85
C LEU A 585 -15.94 -29.08 -9.09
N GLN A 586 -14.79 -28.42 -8.90
CA GLN A 586 -13.91 -28.01 -9.99
C GLN A 586 -12.45 -28.26 -9.61
N PHE A 587 -11.75 -29.03 -10.43
CA PHE A 587 -10.31 -29.27 -10.29
C PHE A 587 -9.57 -28.32 -11.22
N ARG A 588 -8.57 -27.60 -10.71
CA ARG A 588 -7.74 -26.68 -11.49
C ARG A 588 -6.25 -26.98 -11.28
N LEU A 589 -5.51 -26.87 -12.38
CA LEU A 589 -4.05 -26.97 -12.38
C LEU A 589 -3.48 -25.60 -11.97
N LEU A 590 -2.61 -25.57 -10.95
CA LEU A 590 -2.00 -24.36 -10.38
C LEU A 590 -2.99 -23.42 -9.65
N GLN A 591 -2.45 -22.42 -8.95
CA GLN A 591 -3.22 -21.46 -8.16
C GLN A 591 -3.89 -20.42 -9.08
N ASP A 592 -5.14 -20.04 -8.79
CA ASP A 592 -5.96 -19.14 -9.61
C ASP A 592 -6.74 -18.10 -8.77
N ILE A 593 -7.36 -17.15 -9.45
CA ILE A 593 -8.42 -16.31 -8.88
C ILE A 593 -9.64 -17.20 -8.59
N GLU A 594 -10.18 -17.01 -7.39
CA GLU A 594 -11.30 -17.79 -6.91
C GLU A 594 -12.57 -17.61 -7.76
N ASP A 595 -13.25 -18.71 -8.06
CA ASP A 595 -14.62 -18.71 -8.61
C ASP A 595 -15.62 -19.15 -7.51
N PRO A 596 -16.43 -18.22 -6.96
CA PRO A 596 -17.40 -18.54 -5.91
C PRO A 596 -18.45 -19.59 -6.31
N LYS A 597 -18.72 -19.77 -7.62
CA LYS A 597 -19.74 -20.69 -8.15
C LYS A 597 -19.36 -22.17 -7.98
N TYR A 598 -18.07 -22.47 -7.75
CA TYR A 598 -17.55 -23.84 -7.64
C TYR A 598 -16.94 -24.14 -6.27
N ASN A 599 -16.82 -25.42 -5.95
CA ASN A 599 -15.95 -25.95 -4.92
C ASN A 599 -14.60 -26.28 -5.57
N GLN A 600 -13.66 -25.33 -5.52
CA GLN A 600 -12.38 -25.43 -6.21
C GLN A 600 -11.33 -26.21 -5.42
N LEU A 601 -10.68 -27.17 -6.08
CA LEU A 601 -9.47 -27.85 -5.62
C LEU A 601 -8.33 -27.55 -6.60
N PHE A 602 -7.19 -27.10 -6.08
CA PHE A 602 -6.00 -26.86 -6.89
C PHE A 602 -5.00 -27.99 -6.73
N PHE A 603 -4.32 -28.33 -7.82
CA PHE A 603 -3.21 -29.27 -7.79
C PHE A 603 -2.04 -28.78 -8.66
N MET A 604 -0.81 -29.10 -8.28
CA MET A 604 0.38 -28.85 -9.09
C MET A 604 1.42 -29.94 -8.91
N PRO A 605 2.26 -30.26 -9.91
CA PRO A 605 3.46 -31.05 -9.68
C PRO A 605 4.42 -30.27 -8.77
N GLU A 606 4.93 -30.91 -7.72
CA GLU A 606 5.95 -30.37 -6.83
C GLU A 606 7.20 -31.23 -6.89
N PHE A 607 8.35 -30.56 -7.00
CA PHE A 607 9.67 -31.16 -7.05
C PHE A 607 10.44 -30.71 -5.82
N SER A 608 11.17 -31.61 -5.17
CA SER A 608 12.10 -31.27 -4.10
C SER A 608 13.37 -32.09 -4.22
N TYR A 609 14.44 -31.59 -3.61
CA TYR A 609 15.69 -32.32 -3.48
C TYR A 609 16.12 -32.31 -2.03
N ASN A 610 16.52 -33.48 -1.52
CA ASN A 610 17.39 -33.55 -0.36
C ASN A 610 18.42 -34.67 -0.59
N LEU A 611 19.51 -34.63 0.17
CA LEU A 611 20.64 -35.54 -0.05
C LEU A 611 20.25 -37.04 0.02
N TYR A 612 19.30 -37.39 0.89
CA TYR A 612 18.95 -38.79 1.18
C TYR A 612 17.84 -39.32 0.26
N ASP A 613 16.83 -38.50 -0.05
CA ASP A 613 15.72 -38.83 -0.93
C ASP A 613 16.05 -38.61 -2.42
N GLY A 614 17.16 -37.93 -2.71
CA GLY A 614 17.52 -37.51 -4.06
C GLY A 614 16.51 -36.50 -4.59
N ILE A 615 16.18 -36.63 -5.88
CA ILE A 615 15.03 -35.91 -6.45
C ILE A 615 13.76 -36.60 -5.93
N SER A 616 12.78 -35.81 -5.47
CA SER A 616 11.45 -36.30 -5.12
C SER A 616 10.38 -35.56 -5.91
N ILE A 617 9.40 -36.29 -6.44
CA ILE A 617 8.35 -35.75 -7.31
C ILE A 617 6.99 -36.24 -6.83
N GLY A 618 6.00 -35.36 -6.81
CA GLY A 618 4.61 -35.75 -6.58
C GLY A 618 3.62 -34.60 -6.68
N PRO A 619 2.32 -34.87 -6.55
CA PRO A 619 1.30 -33.85 -6.61
C PRO A 619 1.23 -33.06 -5.29
N LYS A 620 0.99 -31.76 -5.39
CA LYS A 620 0.61 -30.90 -4.28
C LYS A 620 -0.85 -30.49 -4.42
N LEU A 621 -1.69 -30.91 -3.49
CA LEU A 621 -3.12 -30.61 -3.41
C LEU A 621 -3.38 -29.52 -2.37
N TYR A 622 -4.07 -28.44 -2.75
CA TYR A 622 -4.32 -27.31 -1.87
C TYR A 622 -5.57 -26.52 -2.29
N ASN A 623 -6.07 -25.67 -1.40
CA ASN A 623 -7.22 -24.79 -1.68
C ASN A 623 -6.90 -23.29 -1.65
N LYS A 624 -5.64 -22.92 -1.41
CA LYS A 624 -5.19 -21.53 -1.38
C LYS A 624 -5.39 -20.86 -2.75
N THR A 625 -5.96 -19.66 -2.74
CA THR A 625 -6.20 -18.80 -3.92
C THR A 625 -5.35 -17.53 -3.83
N VAL A 626 -5.43 -16.66 -4.85
CA VAL A 626 -4.76 -15.35 -4.81
C VAL A 626 -5.25 -14.50 -3.62
N LEU A 627 -6.57 -14.38 -3.42
CA LEU A 627 -7.12 -13.76 -2.22
C LEU A 627 -7.04 -14.71 -1.03
N SER A 628 -6.71 -14.21 0.16
CA SER A 628 -6.58 -15.01 1.37
C SER A 628 -7.90 -15.70 1.76
N LYS A 629 -7.78 -16.93 2.26
CA LYS A 629 -8.88 -17.72 2.84
C LYS A 629 -8.63 -17.94 4.32
N THR A 630 -9.72 -18.08 5.09
CA THR A 630 -9.62 -18.40 6.52
C THR A 630 -9.15 -19.82 6.74
N PHE A 631 -9.75 -20.79 6.03
CA PHE A 631 -9.35 -22.19 6.05
C PHE A 631 -8.44 -22.52 4.86
N ASN A 632 -7.26 -23.05 5.16
CA ASN A 632 -6.31 -23.53 4.16
C ASN A 632 -5.85 -24.94 4.49
N PHE A 633 -5.74 -25.78 3.48
CA PHE A 633 -5.03 -27.05 3.56
C PHE A 633 -4.00 -27.18 2.44
N ASN A 634 -2.99 -27.98 2.70
CA ASN A 634 -1.96 -28.36 1.75
C ASN A 634 -1.57 -29.81 2.01
N ILE A 635 -1.57 -30.66 0.98
CA ILE A 635 -1.18 -32.08 1.06
C ILE A 635 -0.22 -32.32 -0.11
N SER A 636 1.03 -32.65 0.19
CA SER A 636 2.10 -32.82 -0.79
C SER A 636 2.83 -34.16 -0.61
N PRO A 637 2.25 -35.29 -1.05
CA PRO A 637 2.95 -36.56 -1.15
C PRO A 637 3.91 -36.56 -2.34
N LYS A 638 5.11 -37.10 -2.14
CA LYS A 638 6.16 -37.19 -3.16
C LYS A 638 6.84 -38.54 -3.08
N TYR A 639 7.22 -39.08 -4.22
CA TYR A 639 8.07 -40.26 -4.29
C TYR A 639 9.54 -39.82 -4.35
N GLY A 640 10.34 -40.23 -3.37
CA GLY A 640 11.80 -40.01 -3.36
C GLY A 640 12.50 -41.11 -4.14
N PHE A 641 13.26 -40.74 -5.18
CA PHE A 641 13.87 -41.73 -6.08
C PHE A 641 15.06 -42.46 -5.46
N ASN A 642 15.80 -41.84 -4.53
CA ASN A 642 16.91 -42.53 -3.85
C ASN A 642 16.44 -43.37 -2.66
N SER A 643 15.39 -42.95 -1.96
CA SER A 643 14.85 -43.64 -0.78
C SER A 643 13.72 -44.62 -1.10
N GLU A 644 13.28 -44.66 -2.37
CA GLU A 644 12.22 -45.53 -2.91
C GLU A 644 10.89 -45.49 -2.12
N THR A 645 10.61 -44.38 -1.42
CA THR A 645 9.42 -44.26 -0.55
C THR A 645 8.66 -42.95 -0.76
N ILE A 646 7.48 -42.86 -0.13
CA ILE A 646 6.67 -41.65 -0.12
C ILE A 646 7.09 -40.74 1.04
N VAL A 647 7.63 -39.57 0.71
CA VAL A 647 7.93 -38.47 1.64
C VAL A 647 6.99 -37.30 1.39
N GLY A 648 6.84 -36.40 2.34
CA GLY A 648 5.98 -35.24 2.12
C GLY A 648 5.45 -34.58 3.37
N SER A 649 4.39 -33.79 3.17
CA SER A 649 3.75 -33.05 4.25
C SER A 649 2.25 -32.89 4.03
N ALA A 650 1.52 -32.76 5.13
CA ALA A 650 0.12 -32.35 5.15
C ALA A 650 -0.06 -31.27 6.22
N SER A 651 -0.82 -30.22 5.92
CA SER A 651 -1.15 -29.19 6.89
C SER A 651 -2.57 -28.68 6.70
N PHE A 652 -3.22 -28.39 7.83
CA PHE A 652 -4.55 -27.85 7.90
C PHE A 652 -4.53 -26.68 8.88
N SER A 653 -5.08 -25.54 8.48
CA SER A 653 -5.11 -24.36 9.32
C SER A 653 -6.39 -23.58 9.12
N ASN A 654 -6.88 -22.99 10.20
CA ASN A 654 -7.96 -22.03 10.15
C ASN A 654 -7.52 -20.74 10.83
N THR A 655 -8.02 -19.62 10.30
CA THR A 655 -7.70 -18.28 10.76
C THR A 655 -8.99 -17.54 11.10
N HIS A 656 -9.10 -17.11 12.35
CA HIS A 656 -10.13 -16.21 12.81
C HIS A 656 -9.57 -14.79 12.90
N GLN A 657 -10.25 -13.83 12.28
CA GLN A 657 -9.84 -12.42 12.27
C GLN A 657 -10.75 -11.58 13.16
N PHE A 658 -10.16 -10.60 13.85
CA PHE A 658 -10.87 -9.62 14.64
C PHE A 658 -10.62 -8.22 14.08
N GLU A 659 -11.69 -7.58 13.62
CA GLU A 659 -11.65 -6.23 13.07
C GLU A 659 -11.45 -5.21 14.21
N ASN A 660 -10.63 -4.17 13.98
CA ASN A 660 -10.42 -3.04 14.89
C ASN A 660 -9.93 -3.39 16.31
N LYS A 661 -9.29 -4.55 16.48
CA LYS A 661 -8.64 -4.98 17.73
C LYS A 661 -7.14 -5.14 17.53
N GLU A 662 -6.37 -4.94 18.61
CA GLU A 662 -4.92 -5.17 18.60
C GLU A 662 -4.61 -6.64 18.33
N LEU A 663 -5.25 -7.56 19.07
CA LEU A 663 -5.34 -8.97 18.70
C LEU A 663 -6.23 -9.10 17.45
N TYR A 664 -5.64 -8.96 16.28
CA TYR A 664 -6.37 -8.89 15.01
C TYR A 664 -6.58 -10.26 14.37
N LYS A 665 -5.87 -11.29 14.84
CA LYS A 665 -5.90 -12.63 14.24
C LYS A 665 -5.51 -13.72 15.23
N ILE A 666 -6.26 -14.81 15.23
CA ILE A 666 -5.88 -16.09 15.83
C ILE A 666 -5.84 -17.14 14.71
N SER A 667 -4.72 -17.84 14.58
CA SER A 667 -4.57 -18.95 13.64
C SER A 667 -4.30 -20.23 14.42
N TYR A 668 -4.97 -21.32 14.07
CA TYR A 668 -4.77 -22.63 14.68
C TYR A 668 -4.79 -23.71 13.63
N GLY A 669 -4.10 -24.81 13.89
CA GLY A 669 -3.98 -25.87 12.92
C GLY A 669 -3.10 -27.01 13.38
N LEU A 670 -2.86 -27.91 12.45
CA LEU A 670 -2.00 -29.07 12.61
C LEU A 670 -1.17 -29.26 11.34
N GLY A 671 0.10 -29.59 11.51
CA GLY A 671 1.00 -30.00 10.44
C GLY A 671 1.57 -31.38 10.72
N GLY A 672 1.72 -32.17 9.66
CA GLY A 672 2.38 -33.47 9.65
C GLY A 672 3.44 -33.49 8.55
N THR A 673 4.62 -34.03 8.82
CA THR A 673 5.67 -34.23 7.82
C THR A 673 6.33 -35.58 7.99
N ARG A 674 6.76 -36.20 6.88
CA ARG A 674 7.61 -37.39 6.83
C ARG A 674 8.72 -37.17 5.82
N TYR A 675 9.98 -37.13 6.25
CA TYR A 675 11.14 -36.92 5.37
C TYR A 675 12.35 -37.73 5.84
N SER A 676 13.31 -37.94 4.97
CA SER A 676 14.59 -38.56 5.32
C SER A 676 15.50 -37.58 6.08
N TYR A 677 16.21 -38.08 7.09
CA TYR A 677 17.32 -37.38 7.75
C TYR A 677 18.66 -38.15 7.66
N GLY A 678 18.61 -39.40 7.18
CA GLY A 678 19.74 -40.24 6.84
C GLY A 678 19.36 -41.19 5.70
N TYR A 679 20.32 -41.95 5.19
CA TYR A 679 20.02 -42.97 4.18
C TYR A 679 19.12 -44.05 4.79
N ASN A 680 17.94 -44.28 4.21
CA ASN A 680 16.90 -45.19 4.71
C ASN A 680 16.43 -44.89 6.16
N LEU A 681 16.60 -43.65 6.62
CA LEU A 681 16.20 -43.23 7.97
C LEU A 681 15.26 -42.02 7.88
N PHE A 682 14.07 -42.17 8.44
CA PHE A 682 13.00 -41.19 8.35
C PHE A 682 12.68 -40.57 9.70
N TYR A 683 12.22 -39.32 9.66
CA TYR A 683 11.55 -38.70 10.78
C TYR A 683 10.12 -38.33 10.38
N GLU A 684 9.23 -38.46 11.35
CA GLU A 684 7.86 -38.02 11.30
C GLU A 684 7.65 -36.92 12.34
N LYS A 685 7.07 -35.81 11.93
CA LYS A 685 6.80 -34.67 12.80
C LYS A 685 5.32 -34.34 12.78
N TYR A 686 4.71 -34.24 13.96
CA TYR A 686 3.34 -33.76 14.13
C TYR A 686 3.33 -32.51 15.03
N THR A 687 2.69 -31.44 14.57
CA THR A 687 2.73 -30.13 15.23
C THR A 687 1.37 -29.45 15.22
N PRO A 688 0.51 -29.67 16.23
CA PRO A 688 -0.60 -28.78 16.51
C PRO A 688 -0.07 -27.43 17.01
N PHE A 689 -0.72 -26.35 16.59
CA PHE A 689 -0.34 -25.00 16.97
C PHE A 689 -1.53 -24.07 17.17
N LEU A 690 -1.28 -23.03 17.97
CA LEU A 690 -2.14 -21.88 18.19
C LEU A 690 -1.27 -20.62 18.15
N ASN A 691 -1.61 -19.67 17.29
CA ASN A 691 -0.86 -18.43 17.10
C ASN A 691 -1.77 -17.22 17.26
N PHE A 692 -1.43 -16.35 18.21
CA PHE A 692 -2.08 -15.07 18.43
C PHE A 692 -1.23 -13.97 17.80
N SER A 693 -1.80 -13.20 16.86
CA SER A 693 -1.11 -12.10 16.20
C SER A 693 -1.70 -10.76 16.63
N PHE A 694 -0.81 -9.87 17.06
CA PHE A 694 -1.14 -8.52 17.50
C PHE A 694 -0.51 -7.47 16.57
N ARG A 695 -1.16 -6.33 16.44
CA ARG A 695 -0.67 -5.14 15.73
C ARG A 695 -1.32 -3.87 16.29
N ASP A 696 -0.73 -2.72 16.02
CA ASP A 696 -1.33 -1.43 16.36
C ASP A 696 -2.65 -1.19 15.58
N LYS A 697 -3.58 -0.44 16.17
CA LYS A 697 -4.83 -0.02 15.51
C LYS A 697 -4.56 0.96 14.36
N TYR A 698 -3.55 1.81 14.50
CA TYR A 698 -3.00 2.62 13.42
C TYR A 698 -2.18 1.74 12.50
N LEU A 699 -2.80 1.26 11.42
CA LEU A 699 -2.24 0.24 10.53
C LEU A 699 -0.91 0.62 9.85
N ARG A 700 -0.57 1.92 9.81
CA ARG A 700 0.73 2.40 9.31
C ARG A 700 1.89 2.21 10.29
N ASP A 701 1.62 1.97 11.59
CA ASP A 701 2.67 1.49 12.49
C ASP A 701 3.00 0.05 12.12
N ASN A 702 4.28 -0.20 11.91
CA ASN A 702 4.80 -1.51 11.54
C ASN A 702 4.99 -2.44 12.75
N GLU A 703 4.65 -2.01 13.96
CA GLU A 703 4.70 -2.84 15.16
C GLU A 703 3.82 -4.10 15.03
N ARG A 704 4.44 -5.26 15.24
CA ARG A 704 3.80 -6.58 15.21
C ARG A 704 4.26 -7.40 16.40
N GLN A 705 3.33 -8.17 16.95
CA GLN A 705 3.63 -9.14 18.00
C GLN A 705 2.98 -10.47 17.66
N ASN A 706 3.62 -11.58 18.01
CA ASN A 706 3.05 -12.92 17.83
C ASN A 706 3.35 -13.77 19.06
N LEU A 707 2.33 -14.49 19.54
CA LEU A 707 2.47 -15.53 20.55
C LEU A 707 2.10 -16.86 19.91
N LEU A 708 3.11 -17.68 19.64
CA LEU A 708 2.98 -19.03 19.10
C LEU A 708 3.07 -20.03 20.24
N ILE A 709 2.05 -20.87 20.38
CA ILE A 709 2.02 -22.01 21.28
C ILE A 709 1.90 -23.25 20.39
N ARG A 710 2.81 -24.20 20.54
CA ARG A 710 2.82 -25.42 19.74
C ARG A 710 3.37 -26.59 20.53
N ASN A 711 3.05 -27.78 20.08
CA ASN A 711 3.59 -29.01 20.63
C ASN A 711 4.22 -29.80 19.48
N ILE A 712 5.53 -30.00 19.49
CA ILE A 712 6.27 -30.69 18.44
C ILE A 712 6.46 -32.13 18.87
N ASN A 713 5.86 -33.07 18.13
CA ASN A 713 6.03 -34.50 18.35
C ASN A 713 6.94 -35.03 17.24
N VAL A 714 8.07 -35.59 17.61
CA VAL A 714 9.01 -36.20 16.66
C VAL A 714 9.06 -37.69 16.92
N ARG A 715 8.84 -38.47 15.87
CA ARG A 715 9.15 -39.89 15.81
C ARG A 715 10.25 -40.11 14.78
N ARG A 716 11.31 -40.84 15.12
CA ARG A 716 12.43 -41.07 14.23
C ARG A 716 12.80 -42.54 14.20
N ASP A 717 13.30 -43.00 13.06
CA ASP A 717 13.95 -44.29 12.98
C ASP A 717 15.24 -44.29 13.80
N SER A 718 15.67 -45.46 14.28
CA SER A 718 16.96 -45.60 14.96
C SER A 718 18.03 -45.88 13.92
N ASP A 719 19.14 -45.14 13.97
CA ASP A 719 20.32 -45.42 13.14
C ASP A 719 21.04 -46.67 13.70
N PRO A 720 21.20 -47.76 12.92
CA PRO A 720 21.88 -48.97 13.38
C PRO A 720 23.36 -48.78 13.70
N ASP A 721 24.03 -47.82 13.03
CA ASP A 721 25.47 -47.56 13.16
C ASP A 721 25.80 -46.50 14.22
N LYS A 722 24.79 -45.71 14.61
CA LYS A 722 24.86 -44.73 15.70
C LYS A 722 23.62 -44.87 16.57
N THR A 723 23.71 -45.69 17.63
CA THR A 723 22.71 -45.72 18.69
C THR A 723 22.60 -44.35 19.34
N LEU A 724 21.64 -43.55 18.88
CA LEU A 724 21.19 -42.35 19.56
C LEU A 724 20.19 -42.78 20.63
N ASP A 725 20.38 -42.35 21.88
CA ASP A 725 19.56 -42.74 23.02
C ASP A 725 18.08 -42.29 22.95
N GLU A 726 17.69 -41.49 21.95
CA GLU A 726 16.32 -40.96 21.84
C GLU A 726 15.81 -40.89 20.40
N PRO A 727 15.08 -41.90 19.93
CA PRO A 727 14.40 -41.86 18.64
C PRO A 727 13.16 -40.95 18.66
N ASN A 728 12.47 -40.86 19.80
CA ASN A 728 11.17 -40.18 19.89
C ASN A 728 11.14 -39.20 21.04
N TYR A 729 10.67 -37.97 20.79
CA TYR A 729 10.56 -36.94 21.81
C TYR A 729 9.42 -35.97 21.50
N ASN A 730 9.01 -35.26 22.54
CA ASN A 730 8.02 -34.19 22.49
C ASN A 730 8.60 -32.90 23.04
N VAL A 731 8.37 -31.79 22.35
CA VAL A 731 8.73 -30.45 22.85
C VAL A 731 7.48 -29.57 22.84
N PHE A 732 7.00 -29.19 24.02
CA PHE A 732 6.06 -28.10 24.18
C PHE A 732 6.81 -26.76 24.08
N ASN A 733 6.34 -25.86 23.21
CA ASN A 733 7.02 -24.61 22.92
C ASN A 733 6.06 -23.42 22.96
N ILE A 734 6.48 -22.38 23.69
CA ILE A 734 5.85 -21.06 23.70
C ILE A 734 6.89 -20.06 23.17
N ASN A 735 6.58 -19.44 22.03
CA ASN A 735 7.42 -18.42 21.41
C ASN A 735 6.65 -17.10 21.33
N TYR A 736 7.16 -16.07 22.02
CA TYR A 736 6.69 -14.70 21.87
C TYR A 736 7.68 -13.90 21.03
N ARG A 737 7.19 -13.19 20.01
CA ARG A 737 8.00 -12.35 19.13
C ARG A 737 7.39 -10.96 19.01
N TYR A 738 8.19 -9.94 19.30
CA TYR A 738 7.92 -8.53 19.05
C TYR A 738 8.79 -8.03 17.90
N SER A 739 8.26 -7.22 16.99
CA SER A 739 9.04 -6.58 15.94
C SER A 739 8.44 -5.23 15.58
N LYS A 740 9.30 -4.22 15.45
CA LYS A 740 8.93 -2.86 15.01
C LYS A 740 9.89 -2.39 13.92
N PRO A 741 9.72 -2.86 12.67
CA PRO A 741 10.61 -2.50 11.58
C PRO A 741 10.33 -1.06 11.09
N HIS A 742 11.33 -0.19 11.21
CA HIS A 742 11.36 1.09 10.51
C HIS A 742 12.66 1.22 9.69
N LEU A 743 12.65 2.15 8.73
CA LEU A 743 13.83 2.40 7.89
C LEU A 743 15.03 2.91 8.69
N VAL A 744 14.77 3.77 9.68
CA VAL A 744 15.82 4.44 10.46
C VAL A 744 16.25 3.59 11.65
N ASP A 745 15.30 3.01 12.37
CA ASP A 745 15.55 2.15 13.52
C ASP A 745 14.69 0.90 13.44
N TYR A 746 15.29 -0.24 13.74
CA TYR A 746 14.63 -1.54 13.73
C TYR A 746 14.84 -2.18 15.09
N TYR A 747 13.76 -2.68 15.67
CA TYR A 747 13.77 -3.42 16.92
C TYR A 747 13.08 -4.75 16.72
N SER A 748 13.67 -5.82 17.24
CA SER A 748 13.04 -7.12 17.33
C SER A 748 13.42 -7.75 18.66
N ALA A 749 12.46 -8.43 19.27
CA ALA A 749 12.68 -9.21 20.47
C ALA A 749 11.97 -10.55 20.32
N SER A 750 12.60 -11.62 20.76
CA SER A 750 11.97 -12.93 20.86
C SER A 750 12.27 -13.54 22.21
N PHE A 751 11.26 -14.18 22.78
CA PHE A 751 11.34 -14.98 23.99
C PHE A 751 10.81 -16.36 23.66
N ASP A 752 11.58 -17.39 23.99
CA ASP A 752 11.26 -18.77 23.67
C ASP A 752 11.39 -19.63 24.92
N PHE A 753 10.33 -20.35 25.25
CA PHE A 753 10.29 -21.35 26.30
C PHE A 753 10.04 -22.72 25.67
N GLN A 754 10.83 -23.71 26.09
CA GLN A 754 10.71 -25.09 25.64
C GLN A 754 10.72 -26.03 26.84
N LEU A 755 9.82 -26.99 26.81
CA LEU A 755 9.68 -28.06 27.79
C LEU A 755 9.56 -29.40 27.06
N ALA A 756 10.44 -30.32 27.38
CA ALA A 756 10.47 -31.71 26.92
C ALA A 756 10.66 -32.62 28.14
N GLU A 757 10.63 -33.94 27.98
CA GLU A 757 10.90 -34.86 29.10
C GLU A 757 12.28 -34.61 29.72
N LYS A 758 13.31 -34.52 28.88
CA LYS A 758 14.71 -34.45 29.32
C LYS A 758 15.29 -33.05 29.47
N PHE A 759 14.54 -32.00 29.14
CA PHE A 759 15.01 -30.65 29.35
C PHE A 759 13.87 -29.63 29.46
N SER A 760 14.16 -28.55 30.17
CA SER A 760 13.44 -27.30 30.02
C SER A 760 14.44 -26.19 29.80
N LYS A 761 14.20 -25.33 28.81
CA LYS A 761 15.08 -24.19 28.54
C LYS A 761 14.32 -22.95 28.15
N ILE A 762 14.91 -21.81 28.47
CA ILE A 762 14.44 -20.49 28.07
C ILE A 762 15.52 -19.80 27.24
N SER A 763 15.09 -19.00 26.27
CA SER A 763 16.00 -18.14 25.54
C SER A 763 15.35 -16.81 25.18
N MET A 764 16.20 -15.80 25.00
CA MET A 764 15.82 -14.48 24.57
C MET A 764 16.79 -14.01 23.49
N SER A 765 16.25 -13.41 22.43
CA SER A 765 17.05 -12.70 21.43
C SER A 765 16.52 -11.29 21.24
N LEU A 766 17.43 -10.31 21.23
CA LEU A 766 17.15 -8.90 20.98
C LEU A 766 17.96 -8.45 19.78
N GLU A 767 17.34 -7.75 18.85
CA GLU A 767 18.00 -7.16 17.68
C GLU A 767 17.70 -5.67 17.62
N TYR A 768 18.75 -4.89 17.35
CA TYR A 768 18.67 -3.47 17.11
C TYR A 768 19.47 -3.11 15.87
N ARG A 769 18.87 -2.32 14.99
CA ARG A 769 19.57 -1.75 13.84
C ARG A 769 19.28 -0.26 13.73
N LYS A 770 20.33 0.55 13.52
CA LYS A 770 20.21 2.01 13.32
C LYS A 770 20.90 2.44 12.03
N LEU A 771 20.18 3.19 11.20
CA LEU A 771 20.68 3.81 9.98
C LEU A 771 20.92 5.31 10.19
N PHE A 772 22.19 5.71 10.17
CA PHE A 772 22.64 7.08 10.37
C PHE A 772 22.53 7.91 9.09
N ARG A 773 22.56 9.24 9.25
CA ARG A 773 22.46 10.20 8.13
C ARG A 773 23.63 10.11 7.13
N ASN A 774 24.79 9.64 7.59
CA ASN A 774 25.99 9.41 6.77
C ASN A 774 26.02 8.03 6.08
N ASN A 775 24.88 7.33 5.99
CA ASN A 775 24.75 5.99 5.39
C ASN A 775 25.53 4.88 6.11
N ARG A 776 25.98 5.13 7.35
CA ARG A 776 26.44 4.08 8.26
C ARG A 776 25.24 3.37 8.89
N GLN A 777 25.35 2.08 9.06
CA GLN A 777 24.36 1.22 9.68
C GLN A 777 25.07 0.42 10.76
N ILE A 778 24.52 0.44 11.97
CA ILE A 778 24.94 -0.44 13.06
C ILE A 778 23.86 -1.50 13.20
N ASN A 779 24.28 -2.77 13.26
CA ASN A 779 23.43 -3.90 13.61
C ASN A 779 23.99 -4.54 14.88
N LEU A 780 23.13 -4.73 15.88
CA LEU A 780 23.46 -5.41 17.12
C LEU A 780 22.44 -6.51 17.34
N ARG A 781 22.92 -7.68 17.74
CA ARG A 781 22.09 -8.80 18.19
C ARG A 781 22.63 -9.32 19.50
N PHE A 782 21.76 -9.45 20.48
CA PHE A 782 22.03 -10.10 21.75
C PHE A 782 21.23 -11.39 21.82
N PHE A 783 21.86 -12.47 22.26
CA PHE A 783 21.20 -13.74 22.54
C PHE A 783 21.63 -14.23 23.92
N THR A 784 20.68 -14.77 24.68
CA THR A 784 20.96 -15.52 25.90
C THR A 784 20.00 -16.69 26.02
N GLY A 785 20.51 -17.82 26.48
CA GLY A 785 19.74 -19.03 26.70
C GLY A 785 20.26 -19.78 27.92
N THR A 786 19.37 -20.36 28.71
CA THR A 786 19.74 -21.20 29.85
C THR A 786 18.80 -22.39 29.95
N PHE A 787 19.36 -23.53 30.36
CA PHE A 787 18.57 -24.65 30.81
C PHE A 787 18.05 -24.36 32.22
N LEU A 788 16.76 -24.60 32.44
CA LEU A 788 16.15 -24.65 33.77
C LEU A 788 16.39 -26.02 34.41
N TYR A 789 16.35 -27.07 33.59
CA TYR A 789 16.86 -28.39 33.90
C TYR A 789 17.31 -29.09 32.61
N SER A 790 18.22 -30.07 32.75
CA SER A 790 18.69 -30.91 31.65
C SER A 790 19.09 -32.27 32.24
N ASP A 791 18.38 -33.32 31.83
CA ASP A 791 18.54 -34.69 32.31
C ASP A 791 19.32 -35.58 31.33
N ASN A 792 19.55 -35.11 30.09
CA ASN A 792 20.39 -35.81 29.11
C ASN A 792 21.73 -35.08 28.90
N MET A 793 22.71 -35.44 29.72
CA MET A 793 24.02 -34.77 29.79
C MET A 793 25.08 -35.36 28.83
N GLU A 794 24.83 -36.53 28.26
CA GLU A 794 25.82 -37.24 27.43
C GLU A 794 25.76 -36.84 25.95
N THR A 795 24.71 -36.13 25.53
CA THR A 795 24.53 -35.69 24.14
C THR A 795 24.27 -34.19 24.04
N ASP A 796 24.83 -33.54 23.03
CA ASP A 796 24.58 -32.12 22.74
C ASP A 796 23.35 -31.86 21.87
N TYR A 797 22.53 -32.89 21.62
CA TYR A 797 21.44 -32.82 20.65
C TYR A 797 20.42 -31.71 20.97
N PHE A 798 20.14 -31.47 22.25
CA PHE A 798 19.24 -30.41 22.71
C PHE A 798 19.96 -29.14 23.18
N SER A 799 21.29 -29.13 23.19
CA SER A 799 22.13 -27.99 23.59
C SER A 799 21.88 -26.76 22.73
N PHE A 800 22.20 -25.57 23.26
CA PHE A 800 22.33 -24.38 22.42
C PHE A 800 23.62 -24.50 21.61
N ALA A 801 23.64 -23.99 20.39
CA ALA A 801 24.80 -23.97 19.52
C ALA A 801 25.38 -22.56 19.40
N LEU A 802 26.71 -22.51 19.31
CA LEU A 802 27.45 -21.27 19.11
C LEU A 802 27.34 -20.78 17.67
N ASP A 803 27.51 -21.64 16.66
CA ASP A 803 27.53 -21.30 15.23
C ASP A 803 26.44 -22.03 14.41
N ARG A 804 26.26 -23.35 14.60
CA ARG A 804 25.33 -24.19 13.84
C ARG A 804 24.33 -24.92 14.76
N PRO A 805 23.06 -24.47 14.83
CA PRO A 805 22.00 -25.14 15.58
C PRO A 805 21.82 -26.62 15.22
N THR A 806 21.48 -27.44 16.22
CA THR A 806 21.29 -28.90 16.09
C THR A 806 20.00 -29.34 15.38
N ASP A 807 19.09 -28.39 15.06
CA ASP A 807 17.81 -28.60 14.35
C ASP A 807 16.90 -29.70 14.93
N TYR A 808 16.94 -29.97 16.24
CA TYR A 808 16.05 -30.97 16.87
C TYR A 808 14.54 -30.62 16.78
N LEU A 809 14.16 -29.39 16.42
CA LEU A 809 12.76 -29.06 16.12
C LEU A 809 12.39 -29.27 14.65
N PHE A 810 13.37 -29.58 13.79
CA PHE A 810 13.26 -29.62 12.33
C PHE A 810 12.60 -28.37 11.75
N ASP A 811 12.98 -27.21 12.27
CA ASP A 811 12.43 -25.90 11.89
C ASP A 811 13.36 -25.15 10.93
N TYR A 812 14.63 -25.56 10.84
CA TYR A 812 15.61 -24.94 9.98
C TYR A 812 15.63 -25.58 8.58
N ASN A 813 15.81 -24.74 7.58
CA ASN A 813 15.92 -25.13 6.16
C ASN A 813 17.38 -25.43 5.81
N TYR A 814 17.96 -26.44 6.45
CA TYR A 814 19.29 -26.94 6.07
C TYR A 814 19.22 -27.75 4.77
N TYR A 815 20.10 -27.46 3.82
CA TYR A 815 20.21 -28.26 2.59
C TYR A 815 20.83 -29.66 2.85
N GLY A 816 21.68 -29.78 3.88
CA GLY A 816 22.22 -31.04 4.37
C GLY A 816 22.23 -31.07 5.89
N ARG A 817 21.21 -31.70 6.50
CA ARG A 817 21.03 -31.72 7.97
C ARG A 817 22.12 -32.49 8.72
N SER A 818 22.60 -33.61 8.17
CA SER A 818 23.59 -34.48 8.84
C SER A 818 24.99 -34.38 8.21
N GLN A 819 25.27 -33.33 7.44
CA GLN A 819 26.58 -33.09 6.81
C GLN A 819 27.48 -32.25 7.72
N GLY A 820 28.63 -32.82 8.10
CA GLY A 820 29.68 -32.14 8.88
C GLY A 820 30.78 -31.50 8.03
N SER A 821 30.85 -31.76 6.73
CA SER A 821 31.87 -31.25 5.80
C SER A 821 31.30 -30.94 4.41
N GLY A 822 32.07 -30.23 3.57
CA GLY A 822 31.69 -29.84 2.21
C GLY A 822 30.85 -28.55 2.13
N LEU A 823 30.42 -28.17 0.91
CA LEU A 823 29.76 -26.87 0.65
C LEU A 823 28.50 -26.62 1.50
N PHE A 824 27.73 -27.66 1.81
CA PHE A 824 26.48 -27.51 2.59
C PHE A 824 26.72 -27.33 4.10
N SER A 825 27.90 -27.67 4.63
CA SER A 825 28.24 -27.39 6.04
C SER A 825 28.54 -25.90 6.28
N GLN A 826 28.89 -25.16 5.23
CA GLN A 826 29.17 -23.72 5.24
C GLN A 826 27.92 -22.82 5.31
N GLN A 827 26.73 -23.39 5.11
CA GLN A 827 25.48 -22.65 5.29
C GLN A 827 25.36 -22.19 6.74
N ILE A 828 25.15 -20.88 6.93
CA ILE A 828 24.89 -20.32 8.26
C ILE A 828 23.40 -19.97 8.41
N ILE A 829 22.87 -20.28 9.58
CA ILE A 829 21.57 -19.83 10.05
C ILE A 829 21.83 -19.04 11.31
N VAL A 830 21.56 -17.73 11.26
CA VAL A 830 21.81 -16.84 12.40
C VAL A 830 20.72 -17.06 13.45
N ALA A 831 20.88 -18.09 14.25
CA ALA A 831 20.08 -18.44 15.41
C ALA A 831 21.02 -18.73 16.60
N GLU A 832 20.47 -18.72 17.81
CA GLU A 832 21.23 -19.00 19.05
C GLU A 832 22.51 -18.17 19.14
N GLY A 833 23.70 -18.77 19.27
CA GLY A 833 24.96 -18.03 19.42
C GLY A 833 25.31 -17.16 18.21
N GLY A 834 24.96 -17.63 17.02
CA GLY A 834 25.14 -16.90 15.76
C GLY A 834 26.59 -16.58 15.40
N PHE A 835 27.59 -17.34 15.85
CA PHE A 835 29.00 -17.15 15.43
C PHE A 835 29.25 -17.58 13.99
N LYS A 836 30.28 -17.03 13.36
CA LYS A 836 30.64 -17.28 11.96
C LYS A 836 31.84 -18.23 11.88
N SER A 837 32.72 -18.19 12.88
CA SER A 837 33.80 -19.15 13.06
C SER A 837 33.32 -20.41 13.77
N GLN A 838 33.91 -21.56 13.40
CA GLN A 838 33.67 -22.84 14.06
C GLN A 838 34.63 -22.97 15.26
N LEU A 839 34.15 -22.66 16.47
CA LEU A 839 34.96 -22.60 17.69
C LEU A 839 34.58 -23.71 18.68
N GLN A 840 35.50 -24.03 19.60
CA GLN A 840 35.27 -24.99 20.68
C GLN A 840 35.26 -24.31 22.06
N PRO A 841 34.29 -24.61 22.95
CA PRO A 841 33.15 -25.51 22.76
C PRO A 841 32.10 -24.97 21.79
N GLU A 842 31.60 -25.83 20.91
CA GLU A 842 30.57 -25.52 19.90
C GLU A 842 29.15 -25.48 20.47
N TYR A 843 28.91 -26.25 21.54
CA TYR A 843 27.60 -26.36 22.19
C TYR A 843 27.63 -25.92 23.66
N ALA A 844 26.47 -25.49 24.14
CA ALA A 844 26.20 -25.06 25.51
C ALA A 844 25.00 -25.84 26.08
N ASN A 845 25.26 -26.76 27.01
CA ASN A 845 24.25 -27.58 27.69
C ASN A 845 23.78 -27.01 29.04
N GLN A 846 24.31 -25.86 29.46
CA GLN A 846 23.87 -25.13 30.66
C GLN A 846 23.43 -23.71 30.30
N TRP A 847 24.34 -22.92 29.71
CA TRP A 847 24.09 -21.50 29.44
C TRP A 847 24.92 -20.99 28.26
N LEU A 848 24.29 -20.18 27.40
CA LEU A 848 24.92 -19.47 26.29
C LEU A 848 24.51 -17.99 26.34
N THR A 849 25.46 -17.08 26.20
CA THR A 849 25.17 -15.67 25.95
C THR A 849 26.11 -15.11 24.90
N THR A 850 25.56 -14.47 23.87
CA THR A 850 26.34 -13.88 22.79
C THR A 850 25.88 -12.47 22.46
N LEU A 851 26.83 -11.67 21.97
CA LEU A 851 26.62 -10.36 21.39
C LEU A 851 27.28 -10.36 20.02
N ASN A 852 26.48 -10.17 18.98
CA ASN A 852 26.92 -10.04 17.59
C ASN A 852 26.78 -8.59 17.16
N GLY A 853 27.84 -8.02 16.59
CA GLY A 853 27.86 -6.64 16.11
C GLY A 853 28.33 -6.54 14.67
N SER A 854 27.72 -5.70 13.86
CA SER A 854 28.26 -5.34 12.54
C SER A 854 28.02 -3.89 12.15
N THR A 855 28.92 -3.35 11.34
CA THR A 855 28.78 -2.02 10.74
C THR A 855 29.27 -2.01 9.31
N ASN A 856 28.62 -1.24 8.43
CA ASN A 856 29.03 -1.16 7.03
C ASN A 856 30.21 -0.19 6.85
N LEU A 857 31.26 -0.64 6.16
CA LEU A 857 32.36 0.19 5.66
C LEU A 857 32.00 0.89 4.35
N TYR A 858 31.23 0.22 3.49
CA TYR A 858 30.73 0.79 2.25
C TYR A 858 29.56 -0.04 1.72
N LYS A 859 28.38 0.55 1.55
CA LYS A 859 27.16 -0.08 0.99
C LYS A 859 26.95 -1.54 1.46
N TRP A 860 27.47 -2.51 0.71
CA TRP A 860 27.35 -3.97 0.87
C TRP A 860 28.52 -4.63 1.65
N PHE A 861 29.60 -3.90 1.94
CA PHE A 861 30.72 -4.36 2.77
C PHE A 861 30.53 -3.98 4.22
N PHE A 862 30.53 -4.99 5.08
CA PHE A 862 30.42 -4.88 6.54
C PHE A 862 31.65 -5.48 7.20
N ILE A 863 32.02 -4.92 8.33
CA ILE A 863 32.83 -5.62 9.33
C ILE A 863 31.90 -6.14 10.41
N TYR A 864 32.22 -7.30 10.96
CA TYR A 864 31.50 -7.86 12.09
C TYR A 864 32.47 -8.32 13.18
N GLY A 865 31.95 -8.38 14.40
CA GLY A 865 32.62 -8.96 15.55
C GLY A 865 31.59 -9.57 16.47
N ASP A 866 31.84 -10.80 16.88
CA ASP A 866 30.99 -11.57 17.77
C ASP A 866 31.76 -11.89 19.06
N VAL A 867 31.08 -11.81 20.20
CA VAL A 867 31.61 -12.22 21.50
C VAL A 867 30.59 -13.08 22.23
N GLY A 868 31.06 -14.06 23.00
CA GLY A 868 30.20 -15.06 23.59
C GLY A 868 30.78 -15.70 24.84
N LEU A 869 29.90 -16.11 25.74
CA LEU A 869 30.22 -16.92 26.90
C LEU A 869 29.45 -18.23 26.80
N VAL A 870 30.19 -19.33 26.81
CA VAL A 870 29.67 -20.69 26.74
C VAL A 870 29.92 -21.38 28.06
N LYS A 871 28.87 -21.91 28.70
CA LYS A 871 28.98 -22.73 29.90
C LYS A 871 28.35 -24.08 29.65
N ASN A 872 29.17 -25.10 29.83
CA ASN A 872 28.72 -26.48 29.98
C ASN A 872 28.76 -26.89 31.45
N GLN A 873 27.90 -27.83 31.82
CA GLN A 873 27.91 -28.43 33.15
C GLN A 873 29.28 -29.04 33.44
N HIS A 874 29.72 -28.97 34.70
CA HIS A 874 31.04 -29.44 35.17
C HIS A 874 32.28 -28.80 34.49
N GLN A 875 32.10 -27.83 33.58
CA GLN A 875 33.19 -27.06 32.97
C GLN A 875 33.11 -25.59 33.37
N ASN A 876 34.25 -24.90 33.43
CA ASN A 876 34.25 -23.44 33.61
C ASN A 876 33.69 -22.75 32.36
N ALA A 877 33.06 -21.58 32.54
CA ALA A 877 32.60 -20.77 31.42
C ALA A 877 33.79 -20.39 30.52
N ARG A 878 33.63 -20.53 29.21
CA ARG A 878 34.63 -20.13 28.22
C ARG A 878 34.20 -18.87 27.50
N PHE A 879 35.12 -17.93 27.40
CA PHE A 879 34.96 -16.72 26.60
C PHE A 879 35.45 -16.97 25.18
N LEU A 880 34.59 -16.70 24.21
CA LEU A 880 34.82 -16.89 22.79
C LEU A 880 34.56 -15.59 22.03
N TYR A 881 35.28 -15.38 20.93
CA TYR A 881 35.11 -14.25 20.04
C TYR A 881 35.51 -14.61 18.60
N ASP A 882 34.85 -13.96 17.65
CA ASP A 882 35.26 -13.94 16.26
C ASP A 882 35.09 -12.55 15.64
N SER A 883 35.72 -12.34 14.49
CA SER A 883 35.61 -11.11 13.73
C SER A 883 35.94 -11.36 12.28
N GLY A 884 35.35 -10.56 11.39
CA GLY A 884 35.58 -10.74 9.97
C GLY A 884 34.87 -9.73 9.09
N VAL A 885 34.83 -10.07 7.81
CA VAL A 885 34.19 -9.27 6.77
C VAL A 885 32.91 -9.96 6.31
N ARG A 886 31.83 -9.20 6.22
CA ARG A 886 30.53 -9.65 5.71
C ARG A 886 30.20 -8.90 4.44
N LEU A 887 29.90 -9.64 3.39
CA LEU A 887 29.39 -9.14 2.13
C LEU A 887 27.88 -9.35 2.09
N SER A 888 27.09 -8.27 2.15
CA SER A 888 25.63 -8.32 2.05
C SER A 888 25.17 -7.70 0.74
N LEU A 889 24.88 -8.54 -0.27
CA LEU A 889 24.28 -8.07 -1.52
C LEU A 889 22.80 -7.76 -1.31
N VAL A 890 22.11 -8.65 -0.58
CA VAL A 890 20.73 -8.48 -0.14
C VAL A 890 20.63 -9.00 1.29
N ASP A 891 20.48 -8.09 2.26
CA ASP A 891 20.41 -8.38 3.71
C ASP A 891 19.40 -9.51 3.99
N ASP A 892 19.85 -10.58 4.66
CA ASP A 892 19.13 -11.81 5.02
C ASP A 892 18.84 -12.79 3.84
N TYR A 893 19.33 -12.55 2.63
CA TYR A 893 19.07 -13.42 1.45
C TYR A 893 20.34 -13.96 0.81
N PHE A 894 21.31 -13.07 0.57
CA PHE A 894 22.57 -13.42 -0.05
C PHE A 894 23.67 -12.67 0.70
N GLU A 895 24.20 -13.36 1.70
CA GLU A 895 25.30 -12.88 2.52
C GLU A 895 26.44 -13.88 2.51
N VAL A 896 27.66 -13.38 2.42
CA VAL A 896 28.88 -14.18 2.51
C VAL A 896 29.73 -13.63 3.65
N PHE A 897 30.20 -14.50 4.52
CA PHE A 897 31.01 -14.16 5.69
C PHE A 897 32.40 -14.74 5.53
N PHE A 898 33.39 -13.90 5.77
CA PHE A 898 34.82 -14.20 5.71
C PHE A 898 35.38 -14.02 7.12
N PRO A 899 35.47 -15.09 7.92
CA PRO A 899 36.14 -15.04 9.23
C PRO A 899 37.60 -14.60 9.08
N VAL A 900 38.03 -13.60 9.85
CA VAL A 900 39.41 -13.07 9.76
C VAL A 900 40.22 -13.44 11.01
N TYR A 901 39.66 -13.20 12.19
CA TYR A 901 40.36 -13.43 13.46
C TYR A 901 39.39 -13.92 14.54
N SER A 902 39.77 -14.96 15.27
CA SER A 902 38.97 -15.58 16.35
C SER A 902 39.85 -16.20 17.43
N ASN A 903 39.27 -16.97 18.36
CA ASN A 903 40.05 -17.79 19.30
C ASN A 903 41.02 -18.79 18.61
N LEU A 904 40.85 -19.06 17.31
CA LEU A 904 41.80 -19.85 16.51
C LEU A 904 43.01 -19.04 16.04
N GLY A 905 43.06 -17.72 16.28
CA GLY A 905 44.08 -16.81 15.77
C GLY A 905 43.71 -16.21 14.41
N TRP A 906 44.72 -15.98 13.56
CA TRP A 906 44.54 -15.41 12.22
C TRP A 906 44.05 -16.47 11.23
N GLU A 907 42.73 -16.52 11.00
CA GLU A 907 42.08 -17.61 10.27
C GLU A 907 42.42 -17.63 8.78
N VAL A 908 42.69 -16.47 8.18
CA VAL A 908 42.99 -16.32 6.75
C VAL A 908 44.29 -17.03 6.36
N ALA A 909 45.24 -17.19 7.28
CA ALA A 909 46.50 -17.90 7.01
C ALA A 909 46.43 -19.40 7.37
N GLN A 910 45.29 -19.90 7.83
CA GLN A 910 45.13 -21.32 8.15
C GLN A 910 44.81 -22.12 6.88
N GLU A 911 45.18 -23.41 6.89
CA GLU A 911 44.85 -24.31 5.80
C GLU A 911 43.33 -24.43 5.61
N ASN A 912 42.91 -24.69 4.35
CA ASN A 912 41.51 -24.85 3.97
C ASN A 912 40.60 -23.66 4.37
N TYR A 913 41.12 -22.43 4.29
CA TYR A 913 40.35 -21.23 4.61
C TYR A 913 39.07 -21.10 3.78
N ASP A 914 39.08 -21.56 2.54
CA ASP A 914 37.90 -21.66 1.68
C ASP A 914 36.77 -22.48 2.32
N GLN A 915 37.10 -23.50 3.13
CA GLN A 915 36.14 -24.32 3.86
C GLN A 915 35.48 -23.57 5.04
N LYS A 916 36.09 -22.48 5.51
CA LYS A 916 35.62 -21.66 6.65
C LYS A 916 34.69 -20.51 6.24
N ILE A 917 34.65 -20.18 4.96
CA ILE A 917 33.74 -19.17 4.42
C ILE A 917 32.30 -19.63 4.67
N ARG A 918 31.44 -18.74 5.17
CA ARG A 918 30.03 -19.05 5.47
C ARG A 918 29.10 -18.27 4.56
N PHE A 919 27.92 -18.82 4.29
CA PHE A 919 26.94 -18.13 3.45
C PHE A 919 25.49 -18.28 3.92
N ILE A 920 24.70 -17.26 3.65
CA ILE A 920 23.23 -17.28 3.70
C ILE A 920 22.75 -17.20 2.25
N VAL A 921 22.02 -18.22 1.79
CA VAL A 921 21.35 -18.24 0.49
C VAL A 921 19.92 -18.71 0.68
N SER A 922 18.97 -17.77 0.61
CA SER A 922 17.54 -18.07 0.63
C SER A 922 16.96 -18.08 -0.79
N LEU A 923 16.50 -19.25 -1.23
CA LEU A 923 15.81 -19.44 -2.52
C LEU A 923 14.27 -19.32 -2.40
N ASP A 924 13.75 -18.90 -1.24
CA ASP A 924 12.30 -18.79 -1.03
C ASP A 924 11.73 -17.52 -1.71
N LEU A 925 10.99 -17.74 -2.81
CA LEU A 925 10.29 -16.70 -3.56
C LEU A 925 9.34 -15.86 -2.68
N ASN A 926 8.73 -16.46 -1.64
CA ASN A 926 7.84 -15.71 -0.74
C ASN A 926 8.60 -14.65 0.06
N THR A 927 9.85 -14.94 0.41
CA THR A 927 10.69 -14.00 1.15
C THR A 927 11.07 -12.81 0.25
N LEU A 928 11.38 -13.03 -1.04
CA LEU A 928 11.62 -11.95 -2.01
C LEU A 928 10.39 -11.04 -2.20
N ILE A 929 9.20 -11.63 -2.27
CA ILE A 929 7.94 -10.88 -2.39
C ILE A 929 7.75 -9.92 -1.20
N ARG A 930 8.16 -10.30 0.02
CA ARG A 930 8.06 -9.44 1.22
C ARG A 930 8.85 -8.13 1.09
N LEU A 931 9.94 -8.09 0.33
CA LEU A 931 10.71 -6.87 0.08
C LEU A 931 9.91 -5.82 -0.70
N PHE A 932 9.02 -6.28 -1.58
CA PHE A 932 8.13 -5.44 -2.36
C PHE A 932 6.88 -5.05 -1.56
N THR A 933 6.28 -5.98 -0.82
CA THR A 933 5.02 -5.72 -0.10
C THR A 933 5.19 -4.78 1.10
N ARG A 934 6.35 -4.73 1.76
CA ARG A 934 6.59 -3.86 2.94
C ARG A 934 6.36 -2.36 2.70
N ARG A 935 6.36 -1.91 1.44
CA ARG A 935 6.08 -0.50 1.09
C ARG A 935 4.59 -0.22 0.95
N TRP A 936 3.79 -1.26 0.74
CA TRP A 936 2.39 -1.16 0.33
C TRP A 936 1.41 -1.40 1.47
N TYR A 937 1.74 -2.35 2.34
CA TYR A 937 0.83 -2.92 3.35
C TYR A 937 1.17 -2.51 4.78
#